data_AF-A0A3F2RIR8-F1
#
_entry.id   AF-A0A3F2RIR8-F1
#
_cell.length_a   1.000
_cell.length_b   1.000
_cell.length_c   1.000
_cell.angle_alpha   90.00
_cell.angle_beta   90.00
_cell.angle_gamma   90.00
#
_symmetry.space_group_name_H-M   'P 1'
#
loop_
_entity.id
_entity.type
_entity.pdbx_description
1 polymer ?
#
loop_
_entity_poly.entity_id
_entity_poly.type
_entity_poly.pdbx_seq_one_letter_code
_entity_poly.pdbx_strand_id
1 'polypeptide(L)'
;MSLSNSNSNEQLPTVDEHHACEYLGTALTIFVIGASGDLAKKKTYPSLFALYVSGYLPEHVVIVGYARSPKNDVDFRAQIAPWIKPKNSEYEAKKEAFLNKLIYRSGAYDSAEDVGKVSKEMEALEEAKGSSVINRLFYFAIPPSVFVPIGTSIKKAALTTRGWNRLIVEKPFGHDLTSFNKLSADMGALYGEDEIYRIDHYLGKEMVQNLLILRFANAIYEPIWNRNYISSVTITFKEDIGTQGRGGYFDSYGIIRDVMQNHLLQVLSLVAMEPPARAAGKDYSNYIRDEKVKVLNCIEPIKLENTVLGQYQGDKERNEPGYLEDPTVPKGSVTPTFATTVMYVNNPRWAGVPFIMKAGKALNERKGEIRVQFKAPPGAEHMFPGVKIPVQELVMRLQPDEAVYIKMNVKSPGLQTKAISSELDLSYAERYEGAEVPDAYTRLILDVLRGKQAAFVRDDELRAAWTIFTPLLDEIEGQKVKPLPYAFGSRGPKESDELVNKVGFQYHHGAYQWQPRVRTTSALKKDTIKSIEEDQEQEEQELRRSRRKRRPVELLSPSEELPHSKSPNKRRIISTKNEMVEILIRARPAVQATAAARAAAAKKEEKKKKRTQPLVKRKKNTPKKEKETRVILSPVQDEKKKTPLKKRSSKARRSLEPAYSYESQTEYVSNLIAELYEEQEQDDRGMYNISRDTVVTKTSTCKRSQEVQDLSMEEFRRLMTYGEVSVESVSSTILPFLRLGEEDVFFDLGCGTGKILVQAALQTPCKTTIGIELMQNRVQEGEKALARLEERDIPILRGKRIEVLQGDICEPPDEAGLMNATVVFINNVMFGPVLMLKVMALLKDMRKLKRVVMLRKICERHGNEKCTRAGNYCIDYVHPPEEAEIDVSWADKTSVYLYESLEYSLGELRRQMINMQSPTPKGKGKKQSSPVPPVSHADFEAKLDAVAS
;
A
#
# COMPACT_ATOMS: atom_id res chain seq x y z
N MET A 1 12.82 -31.24 -29.73
CA MET A 1 13.76 -31.65 -28.66
C MET A 1 12.94 -31.95 -27.42
N SER A 2 12.77 -33.23 -27.12
CA SER A 2 12.14 -33.74 -25.90
C SER A 2 13.12 -33.58 -24.74
N LEU A 3 12.86 -32.65 -23.85
CA LEU A 3 13.58 -32.58 -22.58
C LEU A 3 12.75 -33.34 -21.53
N SER A 4 13.40 -34.36 -21.02
CA SER A 4 12.98 -35.32 -20.01
C SER A 4 12.38 -34.66 -18.78
N ASN A 5 11.22 -35.17 -18.37
CA ASN A 5 10.64 -35.04 -17.03
C ASN A 5 11.69 -35.47 -15.98
N SER A 6 12.37 -34.51 -15.40
CA SER A 6 12.93 -34.65 -14.06
C SER A 6 11.86 -34.14 -13.10
N ASN A 7 11.22 -35.07 -12.39
CA ASN A 7 10.39 -34.80 -11.23
C ASN A 7 11.27 -34.14 -10.15
N SER A 8 11.45 -32.83 -10.24
CA SER A 8 11.67 -32.00 -9.07
C SER A 8 10.29 -31.62 -8.56
N ASN A 9 9.78 -32.47 -7.67
CA ASN A 9 8.69 -32.12 -6.78
C ASN A 9 9.28 -31.09 -5.79
N GLU A 10 9.55 -29.86 -6.25
CA GLU A 10 9.63 -28.72 -5.35
C GLU A 10 8.22 -28.57 -4.78
N GLN A 11 7.97 -29.28 -3.68
CA GLN A 11 6.87 -28.98 -2.79
C GLN A 11 6.95 -27.47 -2.54
N LEU A 12 5.88 -26.74 -2.91
CA LEU A 12 5.56 -25.44 -2.33
C LEU A 12 5.94 -25.52 -0.85
N PRO A 13 6.66 -24.55 -0.26
CA PRO A 13 7.25 -24.69 1.06
C PRO A 13 6.19 -25.16 2.06
N THR A 14 6.17 -26.46 2.29
CA THR A 14 5.43 -27.12 3.34
C THR A 14 6.40 -27.12 4.51
N VAL A 15 5.95 -26.59 5.64
CA VAL A 15 6.61 -26.71 6.95
C VAL A 15 7.75 -25.70 7.19
N ASP A 16 7.43 -24.52 7.76
CA ASP A 16 8.26 -23.93 8.86
C ASP A 16 7.63 -22.74 9.63
N GLU A 17 6.48 -22.17 9.23
CA GLU A 17 5.85 -21.13 10.07
C GLU A 17 5.16 -21.70 11.33
N HIS A 18 4.84 -22.99 11.35
CA HIS A 18 4.14 -23.62 12.48
C HIS A 18 5.05 -23.73 13.71
N HIS A 19 6.30 -24.18 13.53
CA HIS A 19 7.29 -24.30 14.61
C HIS A 19 7.86 -22.97 15.11
N ALA A 20 7.71 -21.89 14.33
CA ALA A 20 8.09 -20.53 14.72
C ALA A 20 7.03 -19.81 15.59
N CYS A 21 5.87 -20.42 15.84
CA CYS A 21 4.80 -19.79 16.62
C CYS A 21 5.02 -19.96 18.14
N GLU A 22 5.74 -19.01 18.75
CA GLU A 22 6.08 -19.00 20.19
C GLU A 22 4.87 -19.24 21.12
N TYR A 23 3.67 -18.74 20.75
CA TYR A 23 2.46 -18.88 21.58
C TYR A 23 1.98 -20.34 21.73
N LEU A 24 2.38 -21.26 20.86
CA LEU A 24 1.97 -22.67 20.94
C LEU A 24 2.49 -23.36 22.20
N GLY A 25 3.61 -22.89 22.77
CA GLY A 25 4.16 -23.38 24.04
C GLY A 25 3.51 -22.77 25.29
N THR A 26 2.51 -21.90 25.14
CA THR A 26 1.87 -21.16 26.24
C THR A 26 0.43 -21.61 26.46
N ALA A 27 -0.16 -21.28 27.61
CA ALA A 27 -1.59 -21.46 27.83
C ALA A 27 -2.40 -20.38 27.08
N LEU A 28 -3.53 -20.76 26.49
CA LEU A 28 -4.42 -19.86 25.75
C LEU A 28 -5.88 -20.09 26.13
N THR A 29 -6.55 -19.03 26.56
CA THR A 29 -8.00 -19.00 26.77
C THR A 29 -8.64 -18.04 25.77
N ILE A 30 -9.63 -18.53 25.02
CA ILE A 30 -10.36 -17.76 24.02
C ILE A 30 -11.80 -17.55 24.51
N PHE A 31 -12.15 -16.32 24.83
CA PHE A 31 -13.50 -15.91 25.18
C PHE A 31 -14.25 -15.45 23.92
N VAL A 32 -15.27 -16.19 23.51
CA VAL A 32 -16.19 -15.78 22.44
C VAL A 32 -17.39 -15.11 23.09
N ILE A 33 -17.35 -13.78 23.16
CA ILE A 33 -18.43 -12.95 23.70
C ILE A 33 -19.52 -12.84 22.64
N GLY A 34 -20.78 -13.10 23.02
CA GLY A 34 -21.89 -13.22 22.07
C GLY A 34 -21.95 -14.59 21.39
N ALA A 35 -21.46 -15.65 22.06
CA ALA A 35 -21.35 -17.01 21.50
C ALA A 35 -22.65 -17.61 20.94
N SER A 36 -23.82 -17.12 21.34
CA SER A 36 -25.11 -17.57 20.79
C SER A 36 -25.48 -16.91 19.46
N GLY A 37 -24.71 -15.91 19.00
CA GLY A 37 -24.98 -15.09 17.83
C GLY A 37 -24.70 -15.77 16.49
N ASP A 38 -25.19 -15.15 15.42
CA ASP A 38 -25.07 -15.67 14.06
C ASP A 38 -23.63 -15.67 13.53
N LEU A 39 -22.86 -14.62 13.83
CA LEU A 39 -21.45 -14.54 13.44
C LEU A 39 -20.62 -15.64 14.12
N ALA A 40 -20.81 -15.84 15.42
CA ALA A 40 -20.08 -16.83 16.21
C ALA A 40 -20.25 -18.24 15.63
N LYS A 41 -21.51 -18.66 15.41
CA LYS A 41 -21.80 -20.01 14.90
C LYS A 41 -21.40 -20.20 13.43
N LYS A 42 -21.58 -19.18 12.57
CA LYS A 42 -21.35 -19.30 11.11
C LYS A 42 -19.89 -19.08 10.69
N LYS A 43 -19.10 -18.33 11.48
CA LYS A 43 -17.73 -17.93 11.13
C LYS A 43 -16.72 -18.21 12.23
N THR A 44 -16.91 -17.69 13.44
CA THR A 44 -15.89 -17.78 14.51
C THR A 44 -15.56 -19.21 14.92
N TYR A 45 -16.55 -20.03 15.29
CA TYR A 45 -16.29 -21.43 15.68
C TYR A 45 -15.78 -22.31 14.53
N PRO A 46 -16.34 -22.22 13.29
CA PRO A 46 -15.74 -22.89 12.13
C PRO A 46 -14.28 -22.51 11.88
N SER A 47 -13.91 -21.24 12.07
CA SER A 47 -12.53 -20.77 11.92
C SER A 47 -11.61 -21.27 13.04
N LEU A 48 -12.08 -21.27 14.30
CA LEU A 48 -11.34 -21.87 15.41
C LEU A 48 -11.14 -23.37 15.21
N PHE A 49 -12.15 -24.08 14.67
CA PHE A 49 -12.02 -25.48 14.31
C PHE A 49 -10.98 -25.69 13.20
N ALA A 50 -10.97 -24.84 12.17
CA ALA A 50 -9.95 -24.89 11.12
C ALA A 50 -8.54 -24.71 11.69
N LEU A 51 -8.33 -23.73 12.59
CA LEU A 51 -7.04 -23.56 13.27
C LEU A 51 -6.67 -24.76 14.14
N TYR A 52 -7.65 -25.36 14.82
CA TYR A 52 -7.43 -26.54 15.65
C TYR A 52 -6.95 -27.74 14.83
N VAL A 53 -7.63 -28.06 13.73
CA VAL A 53 -7.27 -29.23 12.92
C VAL A 53 -5.95 -29.07 12.19
N SER A 54 -5.59 -27.83 11.85
CA SER A 54 -4.29 -27.43 11.29
C SER A 54 -3.18 -27.26 12.34
N GLY A 55 -3.47 -27.52 13.63
CA GLY A 55 -2.50 -27.47 14.72
C GLY A 55 -2.10 -26.06 15.19
N TYR A 56 -2.77 -25.00 14.73
CA TYR A 56 -2.43 -23.61 15.08
C TYR A 56 -3.04 -23.13 16.41
N LEU A 57 -3.73 -24.00 17.13
CA LEU A 57 -4.12 -23.75 18.52
C LEU A 57 -3.22 -24.57 19.47
N PRO A 58 -2.83 -24.01 20.63
CA PRO A 58 -2.12 -24.78 21.64
C PRO A 58 -2.91 -26.03 22.03
N GLU A 59 -2.21 -27.12 22.35
CA GLU A 59 -2.82 -28.41 22.72
C GLU A 59 -3.87 -28.26 23.83
N HIS A 60 -3.61 -27.35 24.77
CA HIS A 60 -4.43 -27.06 25.95
C HIS A 60 -5.25 -25.78 25.84
N VAL A 61 -5.66 -25.39 24.64
CA VAL A 61 -6.60 -24.27 24.46
C VAL A 61 -7.93 -24.50 25.18
N VAL A 62 -8.42 -23.47 25.88
CA VAL A 62 -9.78 -23.41 26.44
C VAL A 62 -10.59 -22.40 25.65
N ILE A 63 -11.78 -22.79 25.18
CA ILE A 63 -12.66 -21.92 24.40
C ILE A 63 -13.97 -21.73 25.14
N VAL A 64 -14.22 -20.51 25.62
CA VAL A 64 -15.37 -20.16 26.45
C VAL A 64 -16.35 -19.33 25.63
N GLY A 65 -17.55 -19.85 25.40
CA GLY A 65 -18.68 -19.06 24.94
C GLY A 65 -19.31 -18.29 26.11
N TYR A 66 -19.52 -17.00 25.93
CA TYR A 66 -20.17 -16.14 26.94
C TYR A 66 -21.31 -15.34 26.31
N ALA A 67 -22.53 -15.46 26.87
CA ALA A 67 -23.69 -14.67 26.46
C ALA A 67 -24.79 -14.67 27.53
N ARG A 68 -25.81 -13.82 27.38
CA ARG A 68 -26.92 -13.70 28.35
C ARG A 68 -27.84 -14.92 28.43
N SER A 69 -27.96 -15.69 27.35
CA SER A 69 -28.90 -16.81 27.29
C SER A 69 -28.47 -17.93 28.23
N PRO A 70 -29.36 -18.47 29.08
CA PRO A 70 -29.02 -19.61 29.92
C PRO A 70 -28.83 -20.85 29.03
N LYS A 71 -27.67 -21.49 29.12
CA LYS A 71 -27.36 -22.73 28.41
C LYS A 71 -26.26 -23.50 29.15
N ASN A 72 -26.28 -24.82 29.06
CA ASN A 72 -25.19 -25.67 29.54
C ASN A 72 -24.23 -26.05 28.39
N ASP A 73 -23.11 -26.71 28.71
CA ASP A 73 -22.09 -27.08 27.73
C ASP A 73 -22.62 -28.06 26.66
N VAL A 74 -23.50 -28.99 27.04
CA VAL A 74 -24.06 -30.02 26.13
C VAL A 74 -24.94 -29.38 25.06
N ASP A 75 -25.90 -28.56 25.48
CA ASP A 75 -26.80 -27.85 24.58
C ASP A 75 -26.02 -26.87 23.69
N PHE A 76 -24.97 -26.26 24.23
CA PHE A 76 -24.12 -25.35 23.48
C PHE A 76 -23.35 -26.07 22.38
N ARG A 77 -22.69 -27.20 22.70
CA ARG A 77 -21.97 -28.02 21.70
C ARG A 77 -22.92 -28.54 20.63
N ALA A 78 -24.11 -29.01 21.00
CA ALA A 78 -25.14 -29.45 20.06
C ALA A 78 -25.60 -28.33 19.10
N GLN A 79 -25.65 -27.07 19.58
CA GLN A 79 -25.97 -25.92 18.74
C GLN A 79 -24.86 -25.60 17.72
N ILE A 80 -23.58 -25.74 18.11
CA ILE A 80 -22.43 -25.38 17.26
C ILE A 80 -22.07 -26.51 16.27
N ALA A 81 -22.21 -27.77 16.66
CA ALA A 81 -21.84 -28.94 15.86
C ALA A 81 -22.30 -28.92 14.38
N PRO A 82 -23.55 -28.49 14.05
CA PRO A 82 -24.02 -28.45 12.66
C PRO A 82 -23.34 -27.39 11.78
N TRP A 83 -22.72 -26.38 12.39
CA TRP A 83 -22.01 -25.31 11.67
C TRP A 83 -20.54 -25.65 11.41
N ILE A 84 -19.99 -26.58 12.18
CA ILE A 84 -18.69 -27.17 11.91
C ILE A 84 -18.87 -28.24 10.83
N LYS A 85 -18.45 -27.90 9.61
CA LYS A 85 -18.49 -28.78 8.43
C LYS A 85 -17.06 -29.19 8.07
N PRO A 86 -16.59 -30.36 8.55
CA PRO A 86 -15.28 -30.87 8.18
C PRO A 86 -15.15 -31.07 6.68
N LYS A 87 -13.97 -30.77 6.15
CA LYS A 87 -13.69 -30.83 4.70
C LYS A 87 -13.34 -32.24 4.23
N ASN A 88 -12.85 -33.08 5.13
CA ASN A 88 -12.38 -34.44 4.86
C ASN A 88 -12.53 -35.33 6.11
N SER A 89 -12.25 -36.63 5.97
CA SER A 89 -12.36 -37.62 7.04
C SER A 89 -11.40 -37.36 8.22
N GLU A 90 -10.23 -36.79 7.97
CA GLU A 90 -9.27 -36.43 9.03
C GLU A 90 -9.83 -35.32 9.92
N TYR A 91 -10.44 -34.30 9.32
CA TYR A 91 -11.06 -33.21 10.06
C TYR A 91 -12.29 -33.73 10.83
N GLU A 92 -13.08 -34.62 10.24
CA GLU A 92 -14.22 -35.24 10.92
C GLU A 92 -13.78 -35.98 12.19
N ALA A 93 -12.67 -36.73 12.14
CA ALA A 93 -12.12 -37.44 13.29
C ALA A 93 -11.72 -36.49 14.45
N LYS A 94 -11.36 -35.24 14.15
CA LYS A 94 -10.97 -34.22 15.13
C LYS A 94 -12.15 -33.39 15.67
N LYS A 95 -13.34 -33.50 15.08
CA LYS A 95 -14.52 -32.66 15.41
C LYS A 95 -15.00 -32.81 16.85
N GLU A 96 -15.20 -34.03 17.31
CA GLU A 96 -15.67 -34.28 18.69
C GLU A 96 -14.65 -33.82 19.74
N ALA A 97 -13.35 -34.06 19.47
CA ALA A 97 -12.27 -33.58 20.33
C ALA A 97 -12.26 -32.05 20.44
N PHE A 98 -12.52 -31.33 19.35
CA PHE A 98 -12.67 -29.88 19.37
C PHE A 98 -13.90 -29.43 20.14
N LEU A 99 -15.07 -30.03 19.89
CA LEU A 99 -16.32 -29.69 20.59
C LEU A 99 -16.19 -29.86 22.10
N ASN A 100 -15.44 -30.87 22.56
CA ASN A 100 -15.18 -31.09 23.99
C ASN A 100 -14.32 -30.00 24.64
N LYS A 101 -13.62 -29.17 23.87
CA LYS A 101 -12.89 -27.98 24.37
C LYS A 101 -13.79 -26.75 24.55
N LEU A 102 -15.04 -26.81 24.06
CA LEU A 102 -15.99 -25.71 24.17
C LEU A 102 -16.72 -25.77 25.51
N ILE A 103 -16.66 -24.65 26.24
CA ILE A 103 -17.34 -24.41 27.51
C ILE A 103 -18.29 -23.22 27.31
N TYR A 104 -19.43 -23.19 27.99
CA TYR A 104 -20.40 -22.10 27.90
C TYR A 104 -20.78 -21.58 29.27
N ARG A 105 -20.72 -20.25 29.46
CA ARG A 105 -21.18 -19.60 30.70
C ARG A 105 -22.11 -18.45 30.37
N SER A 106 -23.16 -18.31 31.17
CA SER A 106 -24.13 -17.23 31.03
C SER A 106 -23.83 -16.07 31.98
N GLY A 107 -24.02 -14.84 31.52
CA GLY A 107 -23.90 -13.63 32.35
C GLY A 107 -24.22 -12.35 31.62
N ALA A 108 -24.35 -11.26 32.38
CA ALA A 108 -24.61 -9.92 31.85
C ALA A 108 -23.33 -9.25 31.34
N TYR A 109 -23.42 -8.55 30.20
CA TYR A 109 -22.26 -7.93 29.56
C TYR A 109 -21.71 -6.75 30.36
N ASP A 110 -22.54 -6.06 31.13
CA ASP A 110 -22.23 -4.92 31.99
C ASP A 110 -21.95 -5.30 33.45
N SER A 111 -21.82 -6.60 33.75
CA SER A 111 -21.53 -7.11 35.10
C SER A 111 -20.09 -7.61 35.21
N ALA A 112 -19.24 -6.81 35.87
CA ALA A 112 -17.88 -7.23 36.22
C ALA A 112 -17.87 -8.43 37.18
N GLU A 113 -18.91 -8.60 37.99
CA GLU A 113 -19.06 -9.75 38.88
C GLU A 113 -19.28 -11.04 38.07
N ASP A 114 -20.19 -11.03 37.11
CA ASP A 114 -20.47 -12.20 36.26
C ASP A 114 -19.25 -12.58 35.42
N VAL A 115 -18.59 -11.59 34.82
CA VAL A 115 -17.35 -11.80 34.07
C VAL A 115 -16.24 -12.33 34.98
N GLY A 116 -16.12 -11.80 36.21
CA GLY A 116 -15.13 -12.24 37.19
C GLY A 116 -15.35 -13.67 37.68
N LYS A 117 -16.60 -14.13 37.84
CA LYS A 117 -16.90 -15.53 38.15
C LYS A 117 -16.36 -16.47 37.08
N VAL A 118 -16.57 -16.14 35.80
CA VAL A 118 -16.05 -16.93 34.68
C VAL A 118 -14.53 -16.83 34.60
N SER A 119 -13.93 -15.66 34.83
CA SER A 119 -12.47 -15.51 34.86
C SER A 119 -11.83 -16.42 35.90
N LYS A 120 -12.36 -16.45 37.14
CA LYS A 120 -11.84 -17.31 38.21
C LYS A 120 -11.93 -18.80 37.88
N GLU A 121 -13.00 -19.21 37.21
CA GLU A 121 -13.12 -20.58 36.71
C GLU A 121 -12.02 -20.88 35.67
N MET A 122 -11.75 -19.94 34.76
CA MET A 122 -10.69 -20.10 33.76
C MET A 122 -9.30 -20.07 34.39
N GLU A 123 -9.06 -19.24 35.40
CA GLU A 123 -7.81 -19.22 36.17
C GLU A 123 -7.50 -20.60 36.77
N ALA A 124 -8.49 -21.26 37.37
CA ALA A 124 -8.33 -22.60 37.91
C ALA A 124 -7.97 -23.64 36.81
N LEU A 125 -8.58 -23.54 35.63
CA LEU A 125 -8.26 -24.40 34.49
C LEU A 125 -6.86 -24.11 33.91
N GLU A 126 -6.47 -22.85 33.88
CA GLU A 126 -5.16 -22.40 33.41
C GLU A 126 -4.04 -22.81 34.40
N GLU A 127 -4.28 -22.72 35.71
CA GLU A 127 -3.35 -23.12 36.78
C GLU A 127 -3.11 -24.61 36.82
N ALA A 128 -4.16 -25.43 36.60
CA ALA A 128 -4.05 -26.88 36.53
C ALA A 128 -3.08 -27.36 35.43
N LYS A 129 -2.69 -26.48 34.49
CA LYS A 129 -1.72 -26.76 33.42
C LYS A 129 -0.27 -26.44 33.78
N GLY A 130 -0.02 -25.66 34.83
CA GLY A 130 1.34 -25.30 35.24
C GLY A 130 2.12 -24.42 34.25
N SER A 131 1.45 -23.75 33.30
CA SER A 131 2.12 -22.83 32.36
C SER A 131 2.41 -21.49 33.04
N SER A 132 3.63 -20.98 32.87
CA SER A 132 4.05 -19.68 33.40
C SER A 132 3.45 -18.51 32.62
N VAL A 133 3.16 -18.71 31.32
CA VAL A 133 2.60 -17.70 30.42
C VAL A 133 1.16 -18.07 30.06
N ILE A 134 0.24 -17.17 30.37
CA ILE A 134 -1.19 -17.31 30.05
C ILE A 134 -1.61 -16.16 29.16
N ASN A 135 -2.10 -16.49 27.98
CA ASN A 135 -2.62 -15.56 27.01
C ASN A 135 -4.14 -15.62 26.96
N ARG A 136 -4.79 -14.46 26.84
CA ARG A 136 -6.25 -14.37 26.74
C ARG A 136 -6.68 -13.58 25.50
N LEU A 137 -7.53 -14.21 24.69
CA LEU A 137 -8.15 -13.62 23.51
C LEU A 137 -9.64 -13.42 23.78
N PHE A 138 -10.13 -12.20 23.61
CA PHE A 138 -11.55 -11.86 23.72
C PHE A 138 -12.10 -11.49 22.35
N TYR A 139 -12.99 -12.32 21.80
CA TYR A 139 -13.65 -12.10 20.53
C TYR A 139 -15.04 -11.50 20.76
N PHE A 140 -15.26 -10.27 20.32
CA PHE A 140 -16.54 -9.56 20.46
C PHE A 140 -17.46 -9.83 19.27
N ALA A 141 -18.17 -10.96 19.29
CA ALA A 141 -19.23 -11.28 18.33
C ALA A 141 -20.59 -10.70 18.78
N ILE A 142 -20.60 -9.40 19.10
CA ILE A 142 -21.71 -8.67 19.72
C ILE A 142 -21.97 -7.33 19.00
N PRO A 143 -23.14 -6.71 19.18
CA PRO A 143 -23.41 -5.37 18.65
C PRO A 143 -22.50 -4.30 19.28
N PRO A 144 -22.18 -3.20 18.56
CA PRO A 144 -21.26 -2.15 19.04
C PRO A 144 -21.72 -1.44 20.32
N SER A 145 -23.03 -1.34 20.55
CA SER A 145 -23.59 -0.75 21.79
C SER A 145 -23.15 -1.46 23.06
N VAL A 146 -22.65 -2.69 22.93
CA VAL A 146 -22.23 -3.55 24.04
C VAL A 146 -20.70 -3.55 24.21
N PHE A 147 -19.92 -3.03 23.26
CA PHE A 147 -18.45 -3.05 23.30
C PHE A 147 -17.87 -2.39 24.55
N VAL A 148 -18.31 -1.18 24.88
CA VAL A 148 -17.80 -0.43 26.05
C VAL A 148 -18.24 -1.09 27.37
N PRO A 149 -19.52 -1.47 27.56
CA PRO A 149 -19.94 -2.20 28.77
C PRO A 149 -19.13 -3.49 29.02
N ILE A 150 -19.01 -4.38 28.05
CA ILE A 150 -18.26 -5.64 28.24
C ILE A 150 -16.76 -5.42 28.31
N GLY A 151 -16.23 -4.47 27.54
CA GLY A 151 -14.84 -4.05 27.64
C GLY A 151 -14.50 -3.56 29.04
N THR A 152 -15.39 -2.80 29.68
CA THR A 152 -15.21 -2.34 31.07
C THR A 152 -15.25 -3.50 32.06
N SER A 153 -16.20 -4.42 31.91
CA SER A 153 -16.32 -5.60 32.77
C SER A 153 -15.09 -6.50 32.67
N ILE A 154 -14.59 -6.74 31.46
CA ILE A 154 -13.36 -7.52 31.21
C ILE A 154 -12.14 -6.85 31.81
N LYS A 155 -11.96 -5.53 31.58
CA LYS A 155 -10.81 -4.77 32.11
C LYS A 155 -10.71 -4.86 33.63
N LYS A 156 -11.86 -4.89 34.33
CA LYS A 156 -11.94 -4.97 35.79
C LYS A 156 -11.71 -6.37 36.35
N ALA A 157 -12.06 -7.43 35.62
CA ALA A 157 -12.25 -8.74 36.24
C ALA A 157 -11.71 -9.96 35.47
N ALA A 158 -11.23 -9.81 34.24
CA ALA A 158 -10.85 -10.95 33.40
C ALA A 158 -9.52 -10.83 32.64
N LEU A 159 -8.76 -9.75 32.79
CA LEU A 159 -7.43 -9.69 32.17
C LEU A 159 -6.43 -10.55 32.94
N THR A 160 -5.55 -11.23 32.20
CA THR A 160 -4.39 -11.93 32.78
C THR A 160 -3.21 -10.97 32.90
N THR A 161 -2.38 -11.13 33.93
CA THR A 161 -1.11 -10.41 34.10
C THR A 161 0.12 -11.25 33.71
N ARG A 162 -0.09 -12.53 33.35
CA ARG A 162 0.98 -13.51 33.05
C ARG A 162 1.31 -13.65 31.56
N GLY A 163 0.60 -12.93 30.70
CA GLY A 163 0.80 -12.95 29.24
C GLY A 163 0.00 -11.84 28.59
N TRP A 164 -0.23 -11.93 27.29
CA TRP A 164 -0.94 -10.88 26.56
C TRP A 164 -2.46 -11.00 26.69
N ASN A 165 -3.13 -9.86 26.56
CA ASN A 165 -4.58 -9.75 26.40
C ASN A 165 -4.85 -9.11 25.04
N ARG A 166 -5.68 -9.74 24.22
CA ARG A 166 -6.02 -9.21 22.89
C ARG A 166 -7.52 -9.24 22.68
N LEU A 167 -8.05 -8.21 22.04
CA LEU A 167 -9.46 -8.00 21.81
C LEU A 167 -9.73 -7.94 20.31
N ILE A 168 -10.54 -8.85 19.80
CA ILE A 168 -11.07 -8.78 18.44
C ILE A 168 -12.42 -8.07 18.50
N VAL A 169 -12.57 -7.00 17.72
CA VAL A 169 -13.82 -6.24 17.61
C VAL A 169 -14.30 -6.19 16.17
N GLU A 170 -15.61 -6.29 15.99
CA GLU A 170 -16.27 -6.36 14.69
C GLU A 170 -16.90 -5.03 14.28
N LYS A 171 -17.06 -4.83 12.96
CA LYS A 171 -17.83 -3.70 12.44
C LYS A 171 -19.32 -3.84 12.85
N PRO A 172 -20.08 -2.72 12.97
CA PRO A 172 -19.72 -1.35 12.60
C PRO A 172 -18.94 -0.58 13.67
N PHE A 173 -17.95 0.22 13.24
CA PHE A 173 -17.15 1.11 14.08
C PHE A 173 -17.66 2.56 13.95
N GLY A 174 -18.80 2.83 14.58
CA GLY A 174 -19.56 4.07 14.34
C GLY A 174 -20.36 4.03 13.04
N HIS A 175 -21.11 5.09 12.79
CA HIS A 175 -21.88 5.33 11.55
C HIS A 175 -21.48 6.64 10.85
N ASP A 176 -20.61 7.42 11.47
CA ASP A 176 -20.04 8.67 10.99
C ASP A 176 -18.76 8.97 11.80
N LEU A 177 -18.06 10.06 11.46
CA LEU A 177 -16.86 10.49 12.18
C LEU A 177 -17.13 10.77 13.67
N THR A 178 -18.26 11.37 14.01
CA THR A 178 -18.58 11.78 15.40
C THR A 178 -18.79 10.57 16.30
N SER A 179 -19.65 9.64 15.88
CA SER A 179 -19.94 8.40 16.58
C SER A 179 -18.73 7.47 16.63
N PHE A 180 -17.90 7.44 15.59
CA PHE A 180 -16.62 6.73 15.62
C PHE A 180 -15.67 7.35 16.64
N ASN A 181 -15.48 8.68 16.63
CA ASN A 181 -14.59 9.36 17.57
C ASN A 181 -15.00 9.10 19.02
N LYS A 182 -16.30 9.05 19.32
CA LYS A 182 -16.81 8.66 20.63
C LYS A 182 -16.46 7.21 20.97
N LEU A 183 -16.74 6.26 20.09
CA LEU A 183 -16.43 4.84 20.31
C LEU A 183 -14.92 4.62 20.50
N SER A 184 -14.11 5.28 19.68
CA SER A 184 -12.65 5.28 19.72
C SER A 184 -12.14 5.78 21.08
N ALA A 185 -12.62 6.93 21.55
CA ALA A 185 -12.22 7.49 22.84
C ALA A 185 -12.62 6.57 24.01
N ASP A 186 -13.85 6.06 24.01
CA ASP A 186 -14.36 5.19 25.07
C ASP A 186 -13.57 3.86 25.13
N MET A 187 -13.25 3.26 23.99
CA MET A 187 -12.46 2.02 23.92
C MET A 187 -10.97 2.26 24.21
N GLY A 188 -10.39 3.35 23.71
CA GLY A 188 -8.99 3.72 23.94
C GLY A 188 -8.70 4.11 25.40
N ALA A 189 -9.71 4.51 26.16
CA ALA A 189 -9.61 4.68 27.61
C ALA A 189 -9.47 3.34 28.37
N LEU A 190 -9.85 2.21 27.75
CA LEU A 190 -9.83 0.88 28.37
C LEU A 190 -8.64 0.03 27.90
N TYR A 191 -8.24 0.14 26.64
CA TYR A 191 -7.26 -0.75 26.00
C TYR A 191 -6.29 0.02 25.10
N GLY A 192 -5.04 -0.45 25.06
CA GLY A 192 -4.03 0.04 24.14
C GLY A 192 -4.31 -0.36 22.68
N GLU A 193 -3.74 0.38 21.74
CA GLU A 193 -3.94 0.10 20.30
C GLU A 193 -3.31 -1.23 19.85
N ASP A 194 -2.30 -1.73 20.57
CA ASP A 194 -1.68 -3.05 20.38
C ASP A 194 -2.53 -4.20 20.93
N GLU A 195 -3.48 -3.90 21.83
CA GLU A 195 -4.44 -4.87 22.38
C GLU A 195 -5.68 -5.03 21.49
N ILE A 196 -6.04 -4.02 20.66
CA ILE A 196 -7.27 -4.00 19.86
C ILE A 196 -7.03 -4.44 18.41
N TYR A 197 -7.86 -5.37 17.95
CA TYR A 197 -7.84 -5.95 16.61
C TYR A 197 -9.20 -5.70 15.94
N ARG A 198 -9.32 -4.59 15.21
CA ARG A 198 -10.56 -4.21 14.50
C ARG A 198 -10.64 -4.96 13.17
N ILE A 199 -11.63 -5.83 13.05
CA ILE A 199 -11.80 -6.67 11.86
C ILE A 199 -12.38 -5.87 10.70
N ASP A 200 -11.65 -5.87 9.59
CA ASP A 200 -12.21 -5.85 8.26
C ASP A 200 -11.85 -7.18 7.58
N HIS A 201 -12.85 -8.06 7.41
CA HIS A 201 -12.61 -9.39 6.86
C HIS A 201 -12.12 -9.40 5.40
N TYR A 202 -12.20 -8.29 4.65
CA TYR A 202 -11.59 -8.20 3.33
C TYR A 202 -10.06 -8.23 3.41
N LEU A 203 -9.48 -7.67 4.46
CA LEU A 203 -8.03 -7.74 4.70
C LEU A 203 -7.56 -9.18 4.92
N GLY A 204 -8.43 -10.10 5.38
CA GLY A 204 -8.10 -11.51 5.53
C GLY A 204 -8.16 -12.33 4.23
N LYS A 205 -8.59 -11.73 3.11
CA LYS A 205 -8.70 -12.45 1.82
C LYS A 205 -7.33 -12.64 1.18
N GLU A 206 -7.11 -13.81 0.60
CA GLU A 206 -5.84 -14.21 -0.01
C GLU A 206 -5.34 -13.21 -1.05
N MET A 207 -6.20 -12.79 -1.98
CA MET A 207 -5.84 -11.84 -3.03
C MET A 207 -5.61 -10.41 -2.54
N VAL A 208 -6.20 -10.05 -1.40
CA VAL A 208 -5.96 -8.74 -0.78
C VAL A 208 -4.59 -8.73 -0.09
N GLN A 209 -4.22 -9.82 0.59
CA GLN A 209 -2.87 -10.01 1.13
C GLN A 209 -1.80 -10.04 0.03
N ASN A 210 -2.12 -10.67 -1.11
CA ASN A 210 -1.21 -10.77 -2.24
C ASN A 210 -0.86 -9.40 -2.88
N LEU A 211 -1.61 -8.33 -2.61
CA LEU A 211 -1.30 -6.99 -3.14
C LEU A 211 0.10 -6.52 -2.75
N LEU A 212 0.53 -6.77 -1.51
CA LEU A 212 1.85 -6.34 -1.04
C LEU A 212 2.97 -7.08 -1.78
N ILE A 213 2.81 -8.39 -1.97
CA ILE A 213 3.78 -9.22 -2.71
C ILE A 213 3.79 -8.82 -4.18
N LEU A 214 2.62 -8.72 -4.80
CA LEU A 214 2.48 -8.37 -6.22
C LEU A 214 3.14 -7.02 -6.52
N ARG A 215 2.95 -6.01 -5.67
CA ARG A 215 3.48 -4.67 -5.90
C ARG A 215 4.97 -4.55 -5.59
N PHE A 216 5.42 -5.09 -4.46
CA PHE A 216 6.75 -4.76 -3.92
C PHE A 216 7.79 -5.87 -4.09
N ALA A 217 7.39 -7.09 -4.44
CA ALA A 217 8.31 -8.20 -4.72
C ALA A 217 8.53 -8.44 -6.23
N ASN A 218 7.97 -7.60 -7.11
CA ASN A 218 8.01 -7.78 -8.55
C ASN A 218 8.55 -6.53 -9.25
N ALA A 219 9.76 -6.64 -9.81
CA ALA A 219 10.43 -5.56 -10.54
C ALA A 219 9.65 -5.07 -11.78
N ILE A 220 8.73 -5.88 -12.32
CA ILE A 220 7.89 -5.49 -13.46
C ILE A 220 6.73 -4.56 -13.06
N TYR A 221 6.27 -4.62 -11.80
CA TYR A 221 5.08 -3.89 -11.37
C TYR A 221 5.40 -2.58 -10.69
N GLU A 222 6.41 -2.52 -9.80
CA GLU A 222 6.73 -1.29 -9.06
C GLU A 222 6.96 -0.08 -10.00
N PRO A 223 7.79 -0.16 -11.07
CA PRO A 223 8.11 1.00 -11.90
C PRO A 223 6.91 1.54 -12.68
N ILE A 224 5.91 0.69 -12.97
CA ILE A 224 4.69 1.04 -13.70
C ILE A 224 3.53 1.38 -12.76
N TRP A 225 3.72 1.34 -11.44
CA TRP A 225 2.68 1.55 -10.44
C TRP A 225 2.51 3.03 -10.05
N ASN A 226 2.32 3.89 -11.05
CA ASN A 226 2.19 5.34 -10.84
C ASN A 226 1.43 6.02 -11.99
N ARG A 227 1.12 7.31 -11.80
CA ARG A 227 0.39 8.19 -12.73
C ARG A 227 0.98 8.30 -14.12
N ASN A 228 2.25 7.93 -14.37
CA ASN A 228 2.83 7.98 -15.70
C ASN A 228 2.27 6.86 -16.59
N TYR A 229 2.01 5.70 -16.00
CA TYR A 229 1.59 4.49 -16.71
C TYR A 229 0.12 4.13 -16.45
N ILE A 230 -0.41 4.42 -15.27
CA ILE A 230 -1.79 4.11 -14.90
C ILE A 230 -2.71 5.24 -15.34
N SER A 231 -3.80 4.87 -16.03
CA SER A 231 -4.88 5.77 -16.44
C SER A 231 -5.98 5.85 -15.39
N SER A 232 -6.39 4.71 -14.81
CA SER A 232 -7.41 4.64 -13.77
C SER A 232 -7.29 3.36 -12.94
N VAL A 233 -7.84 3.40 -11.73
CA VAL A 233 -7.99 2.23 -10.85
C VAL A 233 -9.47 2.04 -10.52
N THR A 234 -10.00 0.84 -10.72
CA THR A 234 -11.40 0.51 -10.40
C THR A 234 -11.44 -0.63 -9.39
N ILE A 235 -12.12 -0.41 -8.26
CA ILE A 235 -12.33 -1.40 -7.20
C ILE A 235 -13.83 -1.69 -7.15
N THR A 236 -14.20 -2.94 -7.39
CA THR A 236 -15.58 -3.36 -7.58
C THR A 236 -15.98 -4.41 -6.54
N PHE A 237 -17.13 -4.20 -5.92
CA PHE A 237 -17.86 -5.17 -5.11
C PHE A 237 -19.27 -5.34 -5.68
N LYS A 238 -19.66 -6.58 -5.96
CA LYS A 238 -20.98 -6.90 -6.49
C LYS A 238 -21.51 -8.14 -5.78
N GLU A 239 -22.78 -8.06 -5.42
CA GLU A 239 -23.56 -9.20 -4.98
C GLU A 239 -24.75 -9.39 -5.92
N ASP A 240 -25.00 -10.63 -6.29
CA ASP A 240 -26.17 -11.06 -7.06
C ASP A 240 -27.40 -11.33 -6.20
N ILE A 241 -27.28 -11.13 -4.89
CA ILE A 241 -28.36 -11.23 -3.91
C ILE A 241 -28.80 -9.84 -3.44
N GLY A 242 -30.09 -9.69 -3.10
CA GLY A 242 -30.65 -8.51 -2.45
C GLY A 242 -30.37 -8.48 -0.94
N THR A 243 -31.20 -7.80 -0.15
CA THR A 243 -31.07 -7.76 1.32
C THR A 243 -31.59 -9.00 2.05
N GLN A 244 -32.27 -9.92 1.35
CA GLN A 244 -32.70 -11.24 1.86
C GLN A 244 -33.41 -11.17 3.22
N GLY A 245 -34.40 -10.28 3.38
CA GLY A 245 -35.18 -10.12 4.61
C GLY A 245 -34.44 -9.43 5.76
N ARG A 246 -33.22 -8.91 5.51
CA ARG A 246 -32.47 -8.04 6.42
C ARG A 246 -32.54 -6.57 5.99
N GLY A 247 -33.55 -6.21 5.20
CA GLY A 247 -33.72 -4.87 4.65
C GLY A 247 -33.73 -3.79 5.72
N GLY A 248 -34.48 -3.97 6.81
CA GLY A 248 -34.57 -2.99 7.89
C GLY A 248 -33.25 -2.74 8.64
N TYR A 249 -32.40 -3.77 8.80
CA TYR A 249 -31.05 -3.58 9.34
C TYR A 249 -30.17 -2.82 8.34
N PHE A 250 -30.20 -3.23 7.07
CA PHE A 250 -29.41 -2.58 6.01
C PHE A 250 -29.84 -1.12 5.78
N ASP A 251 -31.11 -0.80 5.98
CA ASP A 251 -31.68 0.55 5.81
C ASP A 251 -31.03 1.59 6.72
N SER A 252 -30.54 1.18 7.89
CA SER A 252 -29.85 2.07 8.83
C SER A 252 -28.40 2.37 8.44
N TYR A 253 -27.83 1.69 7.44
CA TYR A 253 -26.42 1.82 7.05
C TYR A 253 -26.23 2.20 5.58
N GLY A 254 -26.95 1.52 4.68
CA GLY A 254 -26.78 1.63 3.23
C GLY A 254 -25.46 1.05 2.73
N ILE A 255 -25.34 0.98 1.40
CA ILE A 255 -24.20 0.32 0.74
C ILE A 255 -22.85 1.00 1.01
N ILE A 256 -22.85 2.32 1.26
CA ILE A 256 -21.63 3.10 1.50
C ILE A 256 -20.99 2.67 2.81
N ARG A 257 -21.76 2.62 3.90
CA ARG A 257 -21.26 2.16 5.21
C ARG A 257 -21.04 0.65 5.25
N ASP A 258 -21.89 -0.12 4.58
CA ASP A 258 -21.80 -1.59 4.58
C ASP A 258 -20.50 -2.09 3.91
N VAL A 259 -20.09 -1.45 2.81
CA VAL A 259 -19.02 -1.98 1.93
C VAL A 259 -17.97 -0.95 1.52
N MET A 260 -18.35 0.29 1.15
CA MET A 260 -17.39 1.22 0.55
C MET A 260 -16.42 1.81 1.56
N GLN A 261 -16.94 2.31 2.69
CA GLN A 261 -16.17 2.99 3.74
C GLN A 261 -15.13 2.07 4.38
N ASN A 262 -15.43 0.77 4.44
CA ASN A 262 -14.53 -0.25 4.97
C ASN A 262 -13.85 -1.02 3.82
N HIS A 263 -14.46 -2.08 3.30
CA HIS A 263 -13.82 -3.07 2.43
C HIS A 263 -13.13 -2.47 1.22
N LEU A 264 -13.82 -1.60 0.46
CA LEU A 264 -13.22 -1.04 -0.75
C LEU A 264 -12.13 0.00 -0.44
N LEU A 265 -12.33 0.82 0.59
CA LEU A 265 -11.33 1.79 1.00
C LEU A 265 -10.06 1.10 1.58
N GLN A 266 -10.24 0.00 2.31
CA GLN A 266 -9.13 -0.83 2.78
C GLN A 266 -8.32 -1.39 1.61
N VAL A 267 -8.98 -1.95 0.60
CA VAL A 267 -8.32 -2.42 -0.62
C VAL A 267 -7.65 -1.25 -1.36
N LEU A 268 -8.29 -0.09 -1.44
CA LEU A 268 -7.72 1.11 -2.04
C LEU A 268 -6.42 1.51 -1.36
N SER A 269 -6.39 1.54 -0.03
CA SER A 269 -5.19 1.91 0.73
C SER A 269 -4.01 0.98 0.38
N LEU A 270 -4.24 -0.32 0.23
CA LEU A 270 -3.21 -1.29 -0.16
C LEU A 270 -2.78 -1.17 -1.63
N VAL A 271 -3.69 -0.77 -2.51
CA VAL A 271 -3.36 -0.49 -3.92
C VAL A 271 -2.53 0.78 -4.05
N ALA A 272 -2.83 1.80 -3.25
CA ALA A 272 -2.28 3.14 -3.42
C ALA A 272 -1.08 3.47 -2.50
N MET A 273 -0.90 2.78 -1.36
CA MET A 273 0.19 3.02 -0.41
C MET A 273 1.58 3.02 -1.04
N GLU A 274 2.51 3.82 -0.52
CA GLU A 274 3.93 3.72 -0.89
C GLU A 274 4.55 2.40 -0.38
N PRO A 275 5.72 1.99 -0.89
CA PRO A 275 6.46 0.88 -0.31
C PRO A 275 6.71 1.10 1.20
N PRO A 276 6.24 0.22 2.09
CA PRO A 276 6.51 0.36 3.51
C PRO A 276 7.99 0.03 3.79
N ALA A 277 8.53 0.59 4.88
CA ALA A 277 9.90 0.30 5.30
C ALA A 277 10.18 -1.21 5.46
N ARG A 278 9.16 -1.96 5.94
CA ARG A 278 9.14 -3.43 5.93
C ARG A 278 7.72 -3.93 5.69
N ALA A 279 7.60 -5.00 4.90
CA ALA A 279 6.34 -5.69 4.66
C ALA A 279 6.23 -7.07 5.35
N ALA A 280 7.30 -7.50 6.04
CA ALA A 280 7.36 -8.75 6.80
C ALA A 280 8.41 -8.65 7.93
N GLY A 281 8.46 -9.66 8.80
CA GLY A 281 9.41 -9.75 9.92
C GLY A 281 8.83 -9.27 11.25
N LYS A 282 9.69 -8.89 12.20
CA LYS A 282 9.25 -8.39 13.51
C LYS A 282 8.75 -6.94 13.41
N ASP A 283 7.66 -6.64 14.09
CA ASP A 283 7.08 -5.28 14.24
C ASP A 283 6.68 -4.57 12.93
N TYR A 284 6.61 -5.30 11.81
CA TYR A 284 6.36 -4.74 10.48
C TYR A 284 4.95 -4.14 10.30
N SER A 285 4.01 -4.52 11.17
CA SER A 285 2.59 -4.15 11.05
C SER A 285 2.38 -2.64 11.05
N ASN A 286 3.18 -1.89 11.81
CA ASN A 286 3.07 -0.43 11.84
C ASN A 286 3.57 0.22 10.55
N TYR A 287 4.62 -0.29 9.91
CA TYR A 287 5.09 0.27 8.64
C TYR A 287 4.04 0.15 7.53
N ILE A 288 3.31 -0.97 7.48
CA ILE A 288 2.20 -1.13 6.54
C ILE A 288 1.07 -0.16 6.88
N ARG A 289 0.64 -0.12 8.15
CA ARG A 289 -0.48 0.73 8.58
C ARG A 289 -0.19 2.22 8.44
N ASP A 290 1.05 2.65 8.66
CA ASP A 290 1.49 4.04 8.46
C ASP A 290 1.33 4.46 7.00
N GLU A 291 1.74 3.63 6.04
CA GLU A 291 1.60 3.95 4.62
C GLU A 291 0.15 3.90 4.12
N LYS A 292 -0.70 3.03 4.71
CA LYS A 292 -2.15 3.04 4.47
C LYS A 292 -2.74 4.38 4.91
N VAL A 293 -2.48 4.80 6.16
CA VAL A 293 -3.00 6.06 6.73
C VAL A 293 -2.50 7.27 5.94
N LYS A 294 -1.20 7.30 5.59
CA LYS A 294 -0.61 8.36 4.77
C LYS A 294 -1.36 8.56 3.47
N VAL A 295 -1.74 7.48 2.78
CA VAL A 295 -2.52 7.58 1.54
C VAL A 295 -3.95 8.03 1.79
N LEU A 296 -4.62 7.54 2.84
CA LEU A 296 -5.97 7.99 3.16
C LEU A 296 -6.02 9.49 3.47
N ASN A 297 -4.99 10.02 4.14
CA ASN A 297 -4.86 11.45 4.41
C ASN A 297 -4.61 12.31 3.14
N CYS A 298 -4.28 11.69 2.02
CA CYS A 298 -4.19 12.37 0.72
C CYS A 298 -5.51 12.36 -0.07
N ILE A 299 -6.61 11.83 0.50
CA ILE A 299 -7.91 11.75 -0.17
C ILE A 299 -8.83 12.81 0.42
N GLU A 300 -9.31 13.72 -0.43
CA GLU A 300 -10.30 14.72 -0.04
C GLU A 300 -11.67 14.06 0.25
N PRO A 301 -12.51 14.69 1.09
CA PRO A 301 -13.88 14.25 1.27
C PRO A 301 -14.63 14.10 -0.05
N ILE A 302 -15.39 13.01 -0.15
CA ILE A 302 -16.14 12.69 -1.37
C ILE A 302 -17.26 13.71 -1.57
N LYS A 303 -17.40 14.19 -2.80
CA LYS A 303 -18.48 15.11 -3.20
C LYS A 303 -19.59 14.34 -3.91
N LEU A 304 -20.85 14.73 -3.67
CA LEU A 304 -22.02 14.12 -4.30
C LEU A 304 -21.97 14.15 -5.84
N GLU A 305 -21.40 15.20 -6.44
CA GLU A 305 -21.22 15.33 -7.90
C GLU A 305 -20.34 14.23 -8.53
N ASN A 306 -19.49 13.58 -7.72
CA ASN A 306 -18.62 12.48 -8.13
C ASN A 306 -19.19 11.12 -7.69
N THR A 307 -20.47 11.08 -7.32
CA THR A 307 -21.15 9.89 -6.82
C THR A 307 -22.47 9.64 -7.57
N VAL A 308 -22.69 8.38 -7.93
CA VAL A 308 -23.97 7.87 -8.44
C VAL A 308 -24.55 6.90 -7.43
N LEU A 309 -25.78 7.14 -6.99
CA LEU A 309 -26.52 6.29 -6.06
C LEU A 309 -27.61 5.51 -6.79
N GLY A 310 -27.86 4.27 -6.38
CA GLY A 310 -28.91 3.43 -6.93
C GLY A 310 -29.67 2.62 -5.89
N GLN A 311 -30.91 2.26 -6.21
CA GLN A 311 -31.77 1.37 -5.41
C GLN A 311 -32.46 0.34 -6.32
N TYR A 312 -32.36 -0.95 -5.99
CA TYR A 312 -32.87 -2.00 -6.88
C TYR A 312 -34.40 -2.13 -6.83
N GLN A 313 -34.98 -2.42 -7.99
CA GLN A 313 -36.38 -2.78 -8.18
C GLN A 313 -36.51 -4.29 -8.42
N GLY A 314 -37.68 -4.84 -8.11
CA GLY A 314 -37.94 -6.27 -8.22
C GLY A 314 -37.86 -6.77 -9.67
N ASP A 315 -37.60 -8.06 -9.80
CA ASP A 315 -37.62 -8.78 -11.07
C ASP A 315 -38.67 -9.89 -11.00
N LYS A 316 -39.74 -9.71 -11.79
CA LYS A 316 -40.86 -10.65 -11.85
C LYS A 316 -40.48 -11.98 -12.47
N GLU A 317 -39.53 -12.02 -13.39
CA GLU A 317 -39.09 -13.25 -14.04
C GLU A 317 -38.27 -14.11 -13.09
N ARG A 318 -37.46 -13.47 -12.24
CA ARG A 318 -36.68 -14.16 -11.18
C ARG A 318 -37.46 -14.42 -9.90
N ASN A 319 -38.67 -13.87 -9.78
CA ASN A 319 -39.46 -13.88 -8.54
C ASN A 319 -38.68 -13.28 -7.36
N GLU A 320 -37.91 -12.21 -7.63
CA GLU A 320 -37.11 -11.49 -6.63
C GLU A 320 -37.76 -10.13 -6.33
N PRO A 321 -38.09 -9.82 -5.06
CA PRO A 321 -38.75 -8.57 -4.70
C PRO A 321 -37.81 -7.37 -4.82
N GLY A 322 -38.37 -6.18 -5.01
CA GLY A 322 -37.65 -4.92 -4.94
C GLY A 322 -37.24 -4.53 -3.52
N TYR A 323 -36.34 -3.56 -3.36
CA TYR A 323 -35.87 -3.15 -2.02
C TYR A 323 -37.01 -2.62 -1.14
N LEU A 324 -37.89 -1.79 -1.71
CA LEU A 324 -39.06 -1.22 -1.02
C LEU A 324 -40.23 -2.21 -0.86
N GLU A 325 -40.11 -3.41 -1.44
CA GLU A 325 -41.10 -4.49 -1.28
C GLU A 325 -40.75 -5.38 -0.08
N ASP A 326 -39.54 -5.27 0.49
CA ASP A 326 -39.18 -5.92 1.75
C ASP A 326 -40.01 -5.28 2.89
N PRO A 327 -40.85 -6.05 3.62
CA PRO A 327 -41.72 -5.51 4.66
C PRO A 327 -40.96 -4.92 5.85
N THR A 328 -39.67 -5.21 5.99
CA THR A 328 -38.81 -4.62 7.02
C THR A 328 -38.24 -3.26 6.64
N VAL A 329 -38.41 -2.83 5.38
CA VAL A 329 -37.93 -1.54 4.86
C VAL A 329 -39.05 -0.49 4.90
N PRO A 330 -38.78 0.75 5.32
CA PRO A 330 -39.76 1.84 5.23
C PRO A 330 -40.20 2.10 3.78
N LYS A 331 -41.51 2.24 3.54
CA LYS A 331 -42.12 2.37 2.19
C LYS A 331 -41.59 3.53 1.32
N GLY A 332 -40.91 4.51 1.91
CA GLY A 332 -40.32 5.65 1.22
C GLY A 332 -38.81 5.77 1.42
N SER A 333 -38.13 4.68 1.80
CA SER A 333 -36.69 4.69 2.02
C SER A 333 -35.93 5.16 0.78
N VAL A 334 -34.99 6.08 1.00
CA VAL A 334 -34.03 6.54 -0.01
C VAL A 334 -32.66 5.88 0.16
N THR A 335 -32.57 4.81 0.95
CA THR A 335 -31.30 4.14 1.22
C THR A 335 -30.71 3.56 -0.07
N PRO A 336 -29.45 3.90 -0.43
CA PRO A 336 -28.81 3.36 -1.60
C PRO A 336 -28.39 1.89 -1.37
N THR A 337 -28.79 1.02 -2.29
CA THR A 337 -28.32 -0.38 -2.39
C THR A 337 -27.18 -0.55 -3.39
N PHE A 338 -26.86 0.52 -4.11
CA PHE A 338 -25.77 0.65 -5.06
C PHE A 338 -25.15 2.04 -4.95
N ALA A 339 -23.83 2.11 -5.08
CA ALA A 339 -23.14 3.37 -5.29
C ALA A 339 -21.95 3.21 -6.24
N THR A 340 -21.60 4.28 -6.94
CA THR A 340 -20.31 4.45 -7.62
C THR A 340 -19.75 5.80 -7.22
N THR A 341 -18.50 5.84 -6.77
CA THR A 341 -17.82 7.06 -6.36
C THR A 341 -16.47 7.15 -7.04
N VAL A 342 -16.10 8.36 -7.47
CA VAL A 342 -14.75 8.67 -7.94
C VAL A 342 -14.03 9.51 -6.89
N MET A 343 -12.78 9.13 -6.61
CA MET A 343 -11.87 9.85 -5.71
C MET A 343 -10.48 9.97 -6.31
N TYR A 344 -9.69 10.86 -5.73
CA TYR A 344 -8.32 11.12 -6.16
C TYR A 344 -7.40 11.07 -4.94
N VAL A 345 -6.25 10.43 -5.09
CA VAL A 345 -5.18 10.41 -4.09
C VAL A 345 -4.21 11.53 -4.45
N ASN A 346 -4.23 12.62 -3.69
CA ASN A 346 -3.49 13.84 -3.95
C ASN A 346 -2.04 13.74 -3.46
N ASN A 347 -1.27 12.87 -4.10
CA ASN A 347 0.17 12.72 -3.86
C ASN A 347 0.95 12.58 -5.19
N PRO A 348 2.30 12.66 -5.19
CA PRO A 348 3.08 12.59 -6.42
C PRO A 348 2.86 11.33 -7.26
N ARG A 349 2.63 10.16 -6.62
CA ARG A 349 2.41 8.88 -7.30
C ARG A 349 1.08 8.86 -8.06
N TRP A 350 0.03 9.45 -7.51
CA TRP A 350 -1.35 9.28 -7.99
C TRP A 350 -2.03 10.54 -8.51
N ALA A 351 -1.36 11.70 -8.49
CA ALA A 351 -1.94 12.97 -8.93
C ALA A 351 -2.63 12.87 -10.31
N GLY A 352 -3.94 13.14 -10.32
CA GLY A 352 -4.80 13.11 -11.50
C GLY A 352 -5.32 11.72 -11.92
N VAL A 353 -4.94 10.64 -11.23
CA VAL A 353 -5.45 9.29 -11.51
C VAL A 353 -6.76 9.08 -10.73
N PRO A 354 -7.90 8.82 -11.41
CA PRO A 354 -9.15 8.52 -10.74
C PRO A 354 -9.13 7.10 -10.14
N PHE A 355 -9.53 7.03 -8.87
CA PHE A 355 -9.89 5.81 -8.18
C PHE A 355 -11.40 5.69 -8.15
N ILE A 356 -11.93 4.67 -8.82
CA ILE A 356 -13.35 4.40 -8.97
C ILE A 356 -13.73 3.27 -8.02
N MET A 357 -14.62 3.53 -7.07
CA MET A 357 -15.22 2.49 -6.24
C MET A 357 -16.65 2.23 -6.67
N LYS A 358 -17.01 0.97 -6.90
CA LYS A 358 -18.35 0.53 -7.28
C LYS A 358 -18.80 -0.59 -6.37
N ALA A 359 -19.89 -0.38 -5.64
CA ALA A 359 -20.47 -1.36 -4.74
C ALA A 359 -21.98 -1.49 -4.97
N GLY A 360 -22.52 -2.71 -4.95
CA GLY A 360 -23.97 -2.87 -4.93
C GLY A 360 -24.47 -4.29 -4.75
N LYS A 361 -25.75 -4.38 -4.38
CA LYS A 361 -26.54 -5.61 -4.22
C LYS A 361 -27.51 -5.80 -5.38
N ALA A 362 -28.05 -7.00 -5.53
CA ALA A 362 -28.99 -7.37 -6.59
C ALA A 362 -28.46 -7.07 -8.00
N LEU A 363 -27.16 -7.32 -8.23
CA LEU A 363 -26.49 -7.11 -9.51
C LEU A 363 -26.41 -8.41 -10.32
N ASN A 364 -25.86 -8.33 -11.53
CA ASN A 364 -25.82 -9.45 -12.47
C ASN A 364 -24.89 -10.61 -12.08
N GLU A 365 -24.02 -10.45 -11.08
CA GLU A 365 -23.04 -11.45 -10.65
C GLU A 365 -22.48 -11.10 -9.26
N ARG A 366 -22.02 -12.13 -8.52
CA ARG A 366 -21.15 -11.95 -7.36
C ARG A 366 -19.70 -11.74 -7.81
N LYS A 367 -19.08 -10.61 -7.46
CA LYS A 367 -17.68 -10.31 -7.82
C LYS A 367 -17.02 -9.29 -6.90
N GLY A 368 -15.82 -9.59 -6.44
CA GLY A 368 -14.87 -8.65 -5.85
C GLY A 368 -13.64 -8.57 -6.74
N GLU A 369 -13.24 -7.38 -7.20
CA GLU A 369 -12.15 -7.24 -8.16
C GLU A 369 -11.48 -5.87 -8.07
N ILE A 370 -10.17 -5.84 -8.34
CA ILE A 370 -9.37 -4.64 -8.58
C ILE A 370 -8.94 -4.66 -10.05
N ARG A 371 -9.12 -3.54 -10.74
CA ARG A 371 -8.72 -3.36 -12.14
C ARG A 371 -7.86 -2.11 -12.25
N VAL A 372 -6.63 -2.28 -12.69
CA VAL A 372 -5.70 -1.19 -12.99
C VAL A 372 -5.65 -1.07 -14.51
N GLN A 373 -6.15 0.03 -15.06
CA GLN A 373 -6.13 0.29 -16.50
C GLN A 373 -4.95 1.18 -16.84
N PHE A 374 -4.09 0.74 -17.76
CA PHE A 374 -2.90 1.48 -18.19
C PHE A 374 -3.23 2.47 -19.30
N LYS A 375 -2.40 3.51 -19.42
CA LYS A 375 -2.43 4.45 -20.53
C LYS A 375 -2.03 3.76 -21.85
N ALA A 376 -2.46 4.35 -22.96
CA ALA A 376 -2.02 3.89 -24.27
C ALA A 376 -0.48 4.05 -24.40
N PRO A 377 0.23 3.07 -25.00
CA PRO A 377 1.66 3.20 -25.23
C PRO A 377 1.97 4.39 -26.16
N PRO A 378 2.99 5.22 -25.85
CA PRO A 378 3.37 6.34 -26.69
C PRO A 378 3.66 5.93 -28.14
N GLY A 379 3.10 6.68 -29.11
CA GLY A 379 3.33 6.45 -30.54
C GLY A 379 2.63 5.23 -31.15
N ALA A 380 1.88 4.44 -30.37
CA ALA A 380 1.23 3.21 -30.86
C ALA A 380 0.28 3.46 -32.04
N GLU A 381 -0.49 4.54 -32.02
CA GLU A 381 -1.41 4.89 -33.12
C GLU A 381 -0.67 5.19 -34.43
N HIS A 382 0.53 5.78 -34.35
CA HIS A 382 1.36 6.05 -35.50
C HIS A 382 2.01 4.77 -36.06
N MET A 383 2.50 3.89 -35.18
CA MET A 383 3.11 2.62 -35.57
C MET A 383 2.10 1.61 -36.13
N PHE A 384 0.84 1.68 -35.69
CA PHE A 384 -0.24 0.77 -36.10
C PHE A 384 -1.43 1.53 -36.72
N PRO A 385 -1.24 2.19 -37.89
CA PRO A 385 -2.26 3.04 -38.47
C PRO A 385 -3.52 2.25 -38.83
N GLY A 386 -4.69 2.81 -38.51
CA GLY A 386 -5.98 2.16 -38.77
C GLY A 386 -6.32 1.00 -37.83
N VAL A 387 -5.45 0.67 -36.86
CA VAL A 387 -5.71 -0.32 -35.82
C VAL A 387 -5.94 0.40 -34.49
N LYS A 388 -7.16 0.33 -33.96
CA LYS A 388 -7.44 0.77 -32.59
C LYS A 388 -6.78 -0.20 -31.62
N ILE A 389 -5.71 0.24 -30.96
CA ILE A 389 -4.98 -0.55 -29.96
C ILE A 389 -5.85 -0.69 -28.70
N PRO A 390 -6.17 -1.92 -28.26
CA PRO A 390 -6.93 -2.13 -27.02
C PRO A 390 -6.16 -1.63 -25.78
N VAL A 391 -6.92 -1.15 -24.79
CA VAL A 391 -6.37 -0.74 -23.50
C VAL A 391 -5.83 -1.94 -22.72
N GLN A 392 -4.69 -1.76 -22.05
CA GLN A 392 -4.10 -2.80 -21.21
C GLN A 392 -4.67 -2.71 -19.79
N GLU A 393 -4.85 -3.87 -19.14
CA GLU A 393 -5.41 -3.92 -17.80
C GLU A 393 -4.72 -5.00 -16.98
N LEU A 394 -4.30 -4.68 -15.77
CA LEU A 394 -4.02 -5.67 -14.74
C LEU A 394 -5.29 -5.87 -13.91
N VAL A 395 -5.69 -7.12 -13.75
CA VAL A 395 -6.89 -7.49 -13.01
C VAL A 395 -6.56 -8.47 -11.90
N MET A 396 -7.02 -8.16 -10.70
CA MET A 396 -6.93 -9.01 -9.52
C MET A 396 -8.35 -9.31 -9.05
N ARG A 397 -8.82 -10.53 -9.34
CA ARG A 397 -10.14 -11.00 -8.91
C ARG A 397 -10.02 -11.54 -7.50
N LEU A 398 -10.65 -10.84 -6.54
CA LEU A 398 -10.63 -11.15 -5.12
C LEU A 398 -11.61 -12.27 -4.76
N GLN A 399 -12.73 -12.37 -5.48
CA GLN A 399 -13.73 -13.44 -5.39
C GLN A 399 -14.77 -13.32 -6.51
N PRO A 400 -15.51 -14.40 -6.85
CA PRO A 400 -15.11 -15.80 -6.66
C PRO A 400 -13.90 -16.13 -7.56
N ASP A 401 -13.39 -17.35 -7.42
CA ASP A 401 -12.32 -17.91 -8.27
C ASP A 401 -11.11 -16.98 -8.34
N GLU A 402 -10.38 -16.88 -7.24
CA GLU A 402 -9.22 -16.00 -7.06
C GLU A 402 -8.26 -16.10 -8.26
N ALA A 403 -7.93 -14.94 -8.85
CA ALA A 403 -7.07 -14.89 -10.03
C ALA A 403 -6.34 -13.55 -10.18
N VAL A 404 -5.19 -13.60 -10.86
CA VAL A 404 -4.48 -12.43 -11.37
C VAL A 404 -4.27 -12.61 -12.87
N TYR A 405 -4.66 -11.63 -13.67
CA TYR A 405 -4.39 -11.68 -15.10
C TYR A 405 -4.12 -10.30 -15.66
N ILE A 406 -3.23 -10.24 -16.66
CA ILE A 406 -2.91 -9.02 -17.38
C ILE A 406 -3.42 -9.12 -18.82
N LYS A 407 -4.33 -8.22 -19.18
CA LYS A 407 -4.77 -8.03 -20.56
C LYS A 407 -3.70 -7.25 -21.32
N MET A 408 -3.21 -7.86 -22.39
CA MET A 408 -2.17 -7.31 -23.23
C MET A 408 -2.50 -7.45 -24.72
N ASN A 409 -1.75 -6.73 -25.55
CA ASN A 409 -1.94 -6.73 -26.98
C ASN A 409 -0.93 -7.69 -27.63
N VAL A 410 -1.43 -8.62 -28.45
CA VAL A 410 -0.63 -9.60 -29.19
C VAL A 410 -1.00 -9.57 -30.67
N LYS A 411 -0.13 -10.11 -31.53
CA LYS A 411 -0.49 -10.37 -32.93
C LYS A 411 -1.64 -11.40 -32.97
N SER A 412 -2.68 -11.13 -33.75
CA SER A 412 -3.73 -12.09 -34.04
C SER A 412 -3.14 -13.42 -34.53
N PRO A 413 -3.53 -14.57 -33.96
CA PRO A 413 -3.12 -15.88 -34.46
C PRO A 413 -3.45 -16.06 -35.95
N GLY A 414 -2.56 -16.73 -36.68
CA GLY A 414 -2.71 -16.98 -38.12
C GLY A 414 -2.10 -15.90 -39.02
N LEU A 415 -2.66 -15.74 -40.22
CA LEU A 415 -2.06 -14.96 -41.31
C LEU A 415 -2.23 -13.43 -41.16
N GLN A 416 -3.16 -12.96 -40.32
CA GLN A 416 -3.37 -11.54 -40.08
C GLN A 416 -2.30 -10.98 -39.12
N THR A 417 -1.87 -9.73 -39.32
CA THR A 417 -0.87 -9.04 -38.47
C THR A 417 -1.49 -7.99 -37.54
N LYS A 418 -2.81 -8.06 -37.30
CA LYS A 418 -3.52 -7.09 -36.48
C LYS A 418 -3.25 -7.33 -34.99
N ALA A 419 -3.07 -6.26 -34.21
CA ALA A 419 -3.06 -6.34 -32.76
C ALA A 419 -4.46 -6.67 -32.21
N ILE A 420 -4.54 -7.66 -31.33
CA ILE A 420 -5.75 -8.06 -30.59
C ILE A 420 -5.46 -8.13 -29.10
N SER A 421 -6.48 -7.99 -28.26
CA SER A 421 -6.34 -8.20 -26.82
C SER A 421 -6.32 -9.70 -26.51
N SER A 422 -5.38 -10.13 -25.67
CA SER A 422 -5.31 -11.45 -25.03
C SER A 422 -4.85 -11.27 -23.58
N GLU A 423 -4.51 -12.35 -22.87
CA GLU A 423 -4.14 -12.31 -21.46
C GLU A 423 -3.01 -13.27 -21.10
N LEU A 424 -2.25 -12.89 -20.06
CA LEU A 424 -1.51 -13.84 -19.24
C LEU A 424 -2.32 -14.05 -17.96
N ASP A 425 -2.63 -15.30 -17.63
CA ASP A 425 -3.56 -15.66 -16.55
C ASP A 425 -2.89 -16.54 -15.48
N LEU A 426 -3.19 -16.22 -14.23
CA LEU A 426 -2.93 -17.02 -13.05
C LEU A 426 -4.24 -17.21 -12.29
N SER A 427 -4.97 -18.27 -12.63
CA SER A 427 -6.15 -18.74 -11.88
C SER A 427 -5.73 -19.69 -10.76
N TYR A 428 -6.04 -19.36 -9.50
CA TYR A 428 -5.54 -20.12 -8.34
C TYR A 428 -6.05 -21.55 -8.33
N ALA A 429 -7.34 -21.76 -8.63
CA ALA A 429 -7.96 -23.08 -8.68
C ALA A 429 -7.32 -24.01 -9.72
N GLU A 430 -6.74 -23.47 -10.79
CA GLU A 430 -6.05 -24.25 -11.82
C GLU A 430 -4.57 -24.46 -11.49
N ARG A 431 -3.88 -23.43 -10.99
CA ARG A 431 -2.43 -23.47 -10.76
C ARG A 431 -2.02 -24.16 -9.46
N TYR A 432 -2.84 -24.03 -8.41
CA TYR A 432 -2.58 -24.53 -7.06
C TYR A 432 -3.63 -25.58 -6.67
N GLU A 433 -3.88 -26.55 -7.56
CA GLU A 433 -4.81 -27.64 -7.30
C GLU A 433 -4.42 -28.37 -5.99
N GLY A 434 -5.39 -28.55 -5.10
CA GLY A 434 -5.19 -29.16 -3.78
C GLY A 434 -4.68 -28.21 -2.69
N ALA A 435 -4.27 -26.98 -3.02
CA ALA A 435 -3.99 -25.95 -2.02
C ALA A 435 -5.30 -25.39 -1.45
N GLU A 436 -5.38 -25.32 -0.12
CA GLU A 436 -6.55 -24.79 0.56
C GLU A 436 -6.37 -23.29 0.82
N VAL A 437 -7.24 -22.47 0.24
CA VAL A 437 -7.34 -21.05 0.60
C VAL A 437 -8.19 -20.95 1.88
N PRO A 438 -7.62 -20.50 3.01
CA PRO A 438 -8.36 -20.39 4.26
C PRO A 438 -9.42 -19.28 4.17
N ASP A 439 -10.51 -19.43 4.93
CA ASP A 439 -11.47 -18.34 5.12
C ASP A 439 -10.79 -17.15 5.83
N ALA A 440 -11.21 -15.93 5.47
CA ALA A 440 -10.63 -14.71 6.00
C ALA A 440 -10.61 -14.66 7.54
N TYR A 441 -11.65 -15.15 8.21
CA TYR A 441 -11.69 -15.18 9.68
C TYR A 441 -10.64 -16.13 10.27
N THR A 442 -10.41 -17.28 9.62
CA THR A 442 -9.38 -18.23 10.05
C THR A 442 -8.00 -17.58 9.99
N ARG A 443 -7.70 -16.85 8.91
CA ARG A 443 -6.44 -16.10 8.76
C ARG A 443 -6.32 -15.00 9.81
N LEU A 444 -7.34 -14.16 9.97
CA LEU A 444 -7.28 -13.04 10.90
C LEU A 444 -7.14 -13.51 12.35
N ILE A 445 -7.90 -14.53 12.79
CA ILE A 445 -7.73 -15.06 14.15
C ILE A 445 -6.29 -15.56 14.35
N LEU A 446 -5.69 -16.24 13.38
CA LEU A 446 -4.29 -16.66 13.45
C LEU A 446 -3.33 -15.48 13.58
N ASP A 447 -3.55 -14.40 12.84
CA ASP A 447 -2.73 -13.19 12.95
C ASP A 447 -2.85 -12.54 14.33
N VAL A 448 -4.04 -12.57 14.96
CA VAL A 448 -4.20 -12.12 16.36
C VAL A 448 -3.41 -12.99 17.33
N LEU A 449 -3.43 -14.32 17.17
CA LEU A 449 -2.62 -15.22 18.01
C LEU A 449 -1.12 -14.94 17.86
N ARG A 450 -0.68 -14.60 16.65
CA ARG A 450 0.69 -14.23 16.31
C ARG A 450 1.07 -12.78 16.66
N GLY A 451 0.13 -11.98 17.13
CA GLY A 451 0.37 -10.56 17.43
C GLY A 451 0.56 -9.67 16.19
N LYS A 452 0.18 -10.14 15.00
CA LYS A 452 0.32 -9.40 13.74
C LYS A 452 -0.90 -8.50 13.52
N GLN A 453 -0.68 -7.19 13.42
CA GLN A 453 -1.76 -6.20 13.27
C GLN A 453 -1.88 -5.63 11.86
N ALA A 454 -1.03 -6.01 10.90
CA ALA A 454 -1.02 -5.45 9.54
C ALA A 454 -2.38 -5.56 8.81
N ALA A 455 -3.12 -6.64 9.06
CA ALA A 455 -4.42 -6.94 8.47
C ALA A 455 -5.62 -6.43 9.32
N PHE A 456 -5.38 -5.51 10.26
CA PHE A 456 -6.39 -4.94 11.14
C PHE A 456 -6.41 -3.42 11.04
N VAL A 457 -7.59 -2.84 11.17
CA VAL A 457 -7.78 -1.40 10.96
C VAL A 457 -7.38 -0.63 12.22
N ARG A 458 -6.42 0.30 12.08
CA ARG A 458 -5.94 1.15 13.18
C ARG A 458 -6.91 2.30 13.47
N ASP A 459 -6.86 2.88 14.66
CA ASP A 459 -7.73 4.00 15.05
C ASP A 459 -7.68 5.19 14.08
N ASP A 460 -6.48 5.67 13.78
CA ASP A 460 -6.22 6.77 12.84
C ASP A 460 -6.65 6.43 11.42
N GLU A 461 -6.55 5.16 11.03
CA GLU A 461 -7.02 4.65 9.74
C GLU A 461 -8.55 4.74 9.62
N LEU A 462 -9.29 4.34 10.65
CA LEU A 462 -10.75 4.51 10.68
C LEU A 462 -11.16 5.98 10.72
N ARG A 463 -10.40 6.83 11.42
CA ARG A 463 -10.65 8.28 11.47
C ARG A 463 -10.50 8.91 10.09
N ALA A 464 -9.44 8.57 9.36
CA ALA A 464 -9.23 9.02 7.99
C ALA A 464 -10.35 8.51 7.07
N ALA A 465 -10.73 7.23 7.19
CA ALA A 465 -11.84 6.65 6.44
C ALA A 465 -13.16 7.41 6.69
N TRP A 466 -13.49 7.71 7.94
CA TRP A 466 -14.69 8.49 8.25
C TRP A 466 -14.61 9.95 7.81
N THR A 467 -13.43 10.56 7.84
CA THR A 467 -13.22 11.93 7.33
C THR A 467 -13.53 12.02 5.83
N ILE A 468 -13.16 10.98 5.05
CA ILE A 468 -13.43 10.91 3.61
C ILE A 468 -14.94 10.78 3.31
N PHE A 469 -15.67 10.00 4.09
CA PHE A 469 -17.06 9.61 3.77
C PHE A 469 -18.15 10.39 4.50
N THR A 470 -17.89 10.91 5.70
CA THR A 470 -18.94 11.55 6.54
C THR A 470 -19.63 12.72 5.82
N PRO A 471 -18.91 13.65 5.16
CA PRO A 471 -19.58 14.76 4.47
C PRO A 471 -20.55 14.33 3.37
N LEU A 472 -20.21 13.27 2.61
CA LEU A 472 -21.10 12.69 1.61
C LEU A 472 -22.34 12.08 2.26
N LEU A 473 -22.17 11.33 3.35
CA LEU A 473 -23.27 10.68 4.05
C LEU A 473 -24.24 11.71 4.64
N ASP A 474 -23.71 12.76 5.27
CA ASP A 474 -24.49 13.86 5.83
C ASP A 474 -25.28 14.58 4.73
N GLU A 475 -24.67 14.80 3.56
CA GLU A 475 -25.35 15.41 2.41
C GLU A 475 -26.48 14.52 1.87
N ILE A 476 -26.22 13.20 1.70
CA ILE A 476 -27.21 12.22 1.23
C ILE A 476 -28.42 12.19 2.16
N GLU A 477 -28.19 12.13 3.47
CA GLU A 477 -29.24 12.01 4.48
C GLU A 477 -29.97 13.33 4.71
N GLY A 478 -29.24 14.44 4.77
CA GLY A 478 -29.79 15.78 4.96
C GLY A 478 -30.66 16.23 3.78
N GLN A 479 -30.23 15.97 2.56
CA GLN A 479 -31.01 16.30 1.35
C GLN A 479 -32.01 15.20 0.95
N LYS A 480 -31.95 14.02 1.59
CA LYS A 480 -32.71 12.82 1.21
C LYS A 480 -32.56 12.51 -0.28
N VAL A 481 -31.32 12.48 -0.76
CA VAL A 481 -30.98 12.29 -2.17
C VAL A 481 -31.64 11.01 -2.69
N LYS A 482 -32.50 11.13 -3.69
CA LYS A 482 -33.24 9.99 -4.23
C LYS A 482 -32.32 9.12 -5.09
N PRO A 483 -32.11 7.83 -4.75
CA PRO A 483 -31.28 6.95 -5.55
C PRO A 483 -31.96 6.59 -6.88
N LEU A 484 -31.15 6.35 -7.92
CA LEU A 484 -31.64 5.95 -9.23
C LEU A 484 -32.14 4.50 -9.22
N PRO A 485 -33.29 4.20 -9.85
CA PRO A 485 -33.79 2.84 -9.92
C PRO A 485 -32.90 1.99 -10.85
N TYR A 486 -32.67 0.73 -10.48
CA TYR A 486 -32.08 -0.28 -11.38
C TYR A 486 -32.76 -1.64 -11.19
N ALA A 487 -32.87 -2.42 -12.26
CA ALA A 487 -33.48 -3.75 -12.19
C ALA A 487 -32.58 -4.73 -11.42
N PHE A 488 -33.18 -5.62 -10.61
CA PHE A 488 -32.49 -6.76 -10.02
C PHE A 488 -31.78 -7.56 -11.14
N GLY A 489 -30.51 -7.93 -10.92
CA GLY A 489 -29.72 -8.67 -11.89
C GLY A 489 -29.11 -7.82 -13.01
N SER A 490 -29.28 -6.50 -12.99
CA SER A 490 -28.59 -5.58 -13.91
C SER A 490 -27.16 -5.22 -13.43
N ARG A 491 -26.44 -4.37 -14.18
CA ARG A 491 -25.10 -3.87 -13.79
C ARG A 491 -25.15 -2.63 -12.88
N GLY A 492 -26.34 -2.23 -12.45
CA GLY A 492 -26.62 -0.97 -11.76
C GLY A 492 -27.16 0.11 -12.71
N PRO A 493 -27.36 1.35 -12.22
CA PRO A 493 -27.81 2.49 -13.03
C PRO A 493 -26.86 2.78 -14.20
N LYS A 494 -27.39 3.24 -15.34
CA LYS A 494 -26.58 3.58 -16.54
C LYS A 494 -25.64 4.76 -16.27
N GLU A 495 -26.06 5.66 -15.38
CA GLU A 495 -25.34 6.86 -14.95
C GLU A 495 -24.01 6.48 -14.26
N SER A 496 -23.92 5.28 -13.66
CA SER A 496 -22.67 4.73 -13.14
C SER A 496 -21.65 4.53 -14.27
N ASP A 497 -22.07 3.95 -15.39
CA ASP A 497 -21.19 3.73 -16.54
C ASP A 497 -20.83 5.07 -17.21
N GLU A 498 -21.74 6.04 -17.24
CA GLU A 498 -21.50 7.40 -17.73
C GLU A 498 -20.46 8.16 -16.89
N LEU A 499 -20.57 8.11 -15.54
CA LEU A 499 -19.61 8.72 -14.62
C LEU A 499 -18.21 8.12 -14.81
N VAL A 500 -18.13 6.79 -14.86
CA VAL A 500 -16.86 6.07 -15.00
C VAL A 500 -16.19 6.36 -16.35
N ASN A 501 -16.96 6.44 -17.43
CA ASN A 501 -16.46 6.87 -18.74
C ASN A 501 -15.96 8.32 -18.74
N LYS A 502 -16.70 9.23 -18.09
CA LYS A 502 -16.35 10.66 -18.02
C LYS A 502 -14.97 10.89 -17.39
N VAL A 503 -14.60 10.08 -16.40
CA VAL A 503 -13.32 10.19 -15.71
C VAL A 503 -12.18 9.41 -16.38
N GLY A 504 -12.44 8.77 -17.53
CA GLY A 504 -11.39 8.22 -18.40
C GLY A 504 -11.23 6.70 -18.36
N PHE A 505 -12.08 5.97 -17.64
CA PHE A 505 -12.11 4.50 -17.77
C PHE A 505 -12.71 4.11 -19.12
N GLN A 506 -12.03 3.22 -19.85
CA GLN A 506 -12.46 2.78 -21.17
C GLN A 506 -12.94 1.33 -21.13
N TYR A 507 -14.18 1.09 -21.58
CA TYR A 507 -14.67 -0.27 -21.78
C TYR A 507 -14.08 -0.89 -23.05
N HIS A 508 -13.83 -2.20 -23.01
CA HIS A 508 -13.34 -2.96 -24.18
C HIS A 508 -14.37 -3.09 -25.32
N HIS A 509 -15.66 -2.80 -25.09
CA HIS A 509 -16.74 -2.89 -26.09
C HIS A 509 -16.71 -4.17 -26.97
N GLY A 510 -16.39 -5.33 -26.38
CA GLY A 510 -16.32 -6.61 -27.08
C GLY A 510 -15.00 -6.91 -27.82
N ALA A 511 -14.01 -6.01 -27.76
CA ALA A 511 -12.67 -6.24 -28.30
C ALA A 511 -11.86 -7.29 -27.51
N TYR A 512 -12.22 -7.48 -26.23
CA TYR A 512 -11.71 -8.56 -25.40
C TYR A 512 -12.74 -9.70 -25.36
N GLN A 513 -12.33 -10.88 -25.78
CA GLN A 513 -13.14 -12.10 -25.72
C GLN A 513 -12.35 -13.18 -25.01
N TRP A 514 -12.87 -13.63 -23.88
CA TRP A 514 -12.30 -14.74 -23.13
C TRP A 514 -13.24 -15.94 -23.24
N GLN A 515 -12.68 -17.10 -23.53
CA GLN A 515 -13.39 -18.38 -23.46
C GLN A 515 -12.69 -19.26 -22.43
N PRO A 516 -13.41 -19.81 -21.44
CA PRO A 516 -12.85 -20.78 -20.53
C PRO A 516 -12.26 -21.96 -21.32
N ARG A 517 -11.11 -22.49 -20.90
CA ARG A 517 -10.57 -23.71 -21.50
C ARG A 517 -11.55 -24.86 -21.27
N VAL A 518 -12.01 -25.49 -22.36
CA VAL A 518 -12.80 -26.72 -22.27
C VAL A 518 -11.88 -27.82 -21.72
N ARG A 519 -12.11 -28.23 -20.47
CA ARG A 519 -11.42 -29.40 -19.87
C ARG A 519 -11.64 -30.61 -20.77
N THR A 520 -10.60 -31.38 -21.07
CA THR A 520 -10.71 -32.62 -21.87
C THR A 520 -11.67 -33.61 -21.22
N THR A 521 -12.33 -34.43 -22.04
CA THR A 521 -13.45 -35.33 -21.70
C THR A 521 -13.19 -36.34 -20.56
N SER A 522 -11.93 -36.56 -20.15
CA SER A 522 -11.61 -37.41 -18.99
C SER A 522 -11.81 -36.68 -17.65
N ALA A 523 -11.60 -35.36 -17.59
CA ALA A 523 -11.83 -34.54 -16.41
C ALA A 523 -13.31 -34.19 -16.25
N LEU A 524 -14.01 -33.90 -17.36
CA LEU A 524 -15.46 -33.68 -17.37
C LEU A 524 -16.23 -34.89 -16.84
N LYS A 525 -15.81 -36.13 -17.17
CA LYS A 525 -16.47 -37.33 -16.62
C LYS A 525 -16.35 -37.43 -15.09
N LYS A 526 -15.24 -37.00 -14.51
CA LYS A 526 -15.06 -37.00 -13.04
C LYS A 526 -15.87 -35.90 -12.37
N ASP A 527 -15.85 -34.68 -12.93
CA ASP A 527 -16.59 -33.54 -12.38
C ASP A 527 -18.11 -33.70 -12.54
N THR A 528 -18.59 -34.26 -13.65
CA THR A 528 -20.01 -34.56 -13.85
C THR A 528 -20.51 -35.69 -12.96
N ILE A 529 -19.69 -36.72 -12.68
CA ILE A 529 -20.05 -37.75 -11.69
C ILE A 529 -20.13 -37.13 -10.29
N LYS A 530 -19.17 -36.26 -9.95
CA LYS A 530 -19.13 -35.59 -8.64
C LYS A 530 -20.26 -34.59 -8.44
N SER A 531 -20.63 -33.81 -9.46
CA SER A 531 -21.76 -32.89 -9.40
C SER A 531 -23.10 -33.61 -9.32
N ILE A 532 -23.25 -34.75 -10.02
CA ILE A 532 -24.45 -35.59 -9.93
C ILE A 532 -24.56 -36.22 -8.54
N GLU A 533 -23.44 -36.64 -7.94
CA GLU A 533 -23.42 -37.16 -6.57
C GLU A 533 -23.77 -36.06 -5.54
N GLU A 534 -23.25 -34.85 -5.69
CA GLU A 534 -23.55 -33.70 -4.82
C GLU A 534 -25.01 -33.20 -4.96
N ASP A 535 -25.54 -33.16 -6.18
CA ASP A 535 -26.94 -32.77 -6.44
C ASP A 535 -27.90 -33.84 -5.92
N GLN A 536 -27.59 -35.14 -6.08
CA GLN A 536 -28.39 -36.23 -5.50
C GLN A 536 -28.38 -36.19 -3.98
N GLU A 537 -27.25 -35.84 -3.36
CA GLU A 537 -27.13 -35.74 -1.90
C GLU A 537 -27.88 -34.50 -1.35
N GLN A 538 -27.90 -33.38 -2.09
CA GLN A 538 -28.72 -32.22 -1.76
C GLN A 538 -30.22 -32.50 -1.91
N GLU A 539 -30.63 -33.17 -2.99
CA GLU A 539 -32.02 -33.52 -3.24
C GLU A 539 -32.53 -34.54 -2.19
N GLU A 540 -31.68 -35.49 -1.77
CA GLU A 540 -31.98 -36.43 -0.69
C GLU A 540 -32.05 -35.71 0.68
N GLN A 541 -31.21 -34.70 0.92
CA GLN A 541 -31.28 -33.85 2.12
C GLN A 541 -32.54 -32.96 2.15
N GLU A 542 -32.97 -32.43 1.01
CA GLU A 542 -34.23 -31.67 0.89
C GLU A 542 -35.45 -32.57 1.06
N LEU A 543 -35.43 -33.80 0.52
CA LEU A 543 -36.47 -34.80 0.76
C LEU A 543 -36.53 -35.21 2.25
N ARG A 544 -35.37 -35.33 2.92
CA ARG A 544 -35.31 -35.60 4.38
C ARG A 544 -35.84 -34.41 5.20
N ARG A 545 -35.63 -33.16 4.74
CA ARG A 545 -36.21 -31.94 5.35
C ARG A 545 -37.72 -31.84 5.12
N SER A 546 -38.23 -32.24 3.96
CA SER A 546 -39.66 -32.21 3.66
C SER A 546 -40.43 -33.32 4.40
N ARG A 547 -39.81 -34.51 4.54
CA ARG A 547 -40.38 -35.63 5.34
C ARG A 547 -40.43 -35.33 6.85
N ARG A 548 -39.51 -34.52 7.38
CA ARG A 548 -39.55 -34.06 8.79
C ARG A 548 -40.64 -33.01 9.10
N LYS A 549 -41.26 -32.39 8.08
CA LYS A 549 -42.33 -31.39 8.25
C LYS A 549 -43.76 -31.95 8.19
N ARG A 550 -43.94 -33.26 7.99
CA ARG A 550 -45.26 -33.89 8.06
C ARG A 550 -45.40 -34.67 9.37
N ARG A 551 -46.01 -34.04 10.38
CA ARG A 551 -46.62 -34.79 11.51
C ARG A 551 -47.90 -35.46 10.98
N PRO A 552 -48.12 -36.76 11.22
CA PRO A 552 -49.45 -37.33 11.16
C PRO A 552 -50.25 -36.90 12.40
N VAL A 553 -51.53 -36.59 12.22
CA VAL A 553 -52.50 -36.38 13.28
C VAL A 553 -52.78 -37.75 13.93
N GLU A 554 -52.72 -37.82 15.26
CA GLU A 554 -53.06 -39.00 16.06
C GLU A 554 -54.56 -39.31 16.03
N LEU A 555 -54.89 -40.60 15.87
CA LEU A 555 -56.19 -41.18 16.22
C LEU A 555 -55.93 -42.54 16.91
N LEU A 556 -56.01 -42.50 18.24
CA LEU A 556 -56.48 -43.50 19.22
C LEU A 556 -56.20 -45.02 19.00
N SER A 557 -55.38 -45.55 19.93
CA SER A 557 -55.62 -46.78 20.75
C SER A 557 -55.31 -48.17 20.13
N PRO A 558 -55.24 -49.27 20.93
CA PRO A 558 -53.97 -49.92 21.30
C PRO A 558 -53.88 -51.39 20.80
N SER A 559 -52.72 -52.05 20.98
CA SER A 559 -52.54 -53.43 21.50
C SER A 559 -51.29 -54.15 20.95
N GLU A 560 -50.52 -54.71 21.89
CA GLU A 560 -49.84 -56.03 21.87
C GLU A 560 -48.50 -56.28 21.12
N GLU A 561 -47.49 -56.56 21.97
CA GLU A 561 -46.52 -57.68 21.98
C GLU A 561 -45.57 -57.98 20.77
N LEU A 562 -44.25 -57.77 21.03
CA LEU A 562 -43.06 -58.70 20.96
C LEU A 562 -43.02 -59.88 19.95
N PRO A 563 -41.86 -60.55 19.68
CA PRO A 563 -40.43 -60.13 19.62
C PRO A 563 -39.58 -60.83 18.50
N HIS A 564 -38.25 -60.56 18.49
CA HIS A 564 -37.13 -61.43 18.05
C HIS A 564 -36.94 -61.73 16.54
N SER A 565 -35.75 -61.97 15.96
CA SER A 565 -34.34 -61.82 16.33
C SER A 565 -33.45 -62.16 15.10
N LYS A 566 -32.18 -61.72 15.13
CA LYS A 566 -30.96 -62.34 14.54
C LYS A 566 -30.70 -62.27 13.01
N SER A 567 -29.60 -61.56 12.69
CA SER A 567 -28.65 -61.74 11.57
C SER A 567 -27.96 -63.13 11.58
N PRO A 568 -27.10 -63.59 10.61
CA PRO A 568 -26.24 -62.81 9.68
C PRO A 568 -25.86 -63.40 8.28
N ASN A 569 -25.13 -62.58 7.51
CA ASN A 569 -24.03 -62.84 6.53
C ASN A 569 -24.25 -63.41 5.09
N LYS A 570 -24.03 -62.50 4.11
CA LYS A 570 -23.04 -62.50 3.00
C LYS A 570 -22.84 -63.76 2.10
N ARG A 571 -23.20 -63.67 0.80
CA ARG A 571 -22.31 -63.47 -0.39
C ARG A 571 -22.94 -63.90 -1.75
N ARG A 572 -22.75 -63.02 -2.76
CA ARG A 572 -22.74 -63.21 -4.25
C ARG A 572 -24.07 -63.63 -4.89
N ILE A 573 -24.55 -62.94 -5.94
CA ILE A 573 -23.99 -62.96 -7.30
C ILE A 573 -24.11 -61.59 -8.01
N ILE A 574 -23.04 -61.22 -8.70
CA ILE A 574 -22.93 -60.18 -9.72
C ILE A 574 -23.33 -60.79 -11.06
N SER A 575 -24.32 -60.22 -11.74
CA SER A 575 -24.53 -60.24 -13.20
C SER A 575 -25.91 -59.62 -13.47
N THR A 576 -26.08 -58.85 -14.54
CA THR A 576 -27.31 -58.12 -14.98
C THR A 576 -27.57 -56.70 -14.43
N LYS A 577 -26.57 -55.82 -14.43
CA LYS A 577 -26.83 -54.35 -14.45
C LYS A 577 -26.30 -53.60 -15.67
N ASN A 578 -25.52 -54.24 -16.53
CA ASN A 578 -24.96 -53.60 -17.73
C ASN A 578 -25.86 -53.69 -18.98
N GLU A 579 -26.92 -54.50 -18.99
CA GLU A 579 -27.84 -54.57 -20.14
C GLU A 579 -28.97 -53.53 -20.10
N MET A 580 -29.32 -52.99 -18.93
CA MET A 580 -30.36 -51.95 -18.85
C MET A 580 -29.87 -50.54 -19.18
N VAL A 581 -28.55 -50.31 -19.20
CA VAL A 581 -27.97 -49.00 -19.50
C VAL A 581 -27.80 -48.78 -21.01
N GLU A 582 -27.54 -49.83 -21.80
CA GLU A 582 -27.46 -49.70 -23.27
C GLU A 582 -28.82 -49.46 -23.93
N ILE A 583 -29.92 -49.94 -23.34
CA ILE A 583 -31.28 -49.76 -23.89
C ILE A 583 -31.79 -48.33 -23.66
N LEU A 584 -31.35 -47.64 -22.60
CA LEU A 584 -31.73 -46.25 -22.30
C LEU A 584 -30.93 -45.20 -23.09
N ILE A 585 -29.77 -45.57 -23.67
CA ILE A 585 -28.95 -44.67 -24.50
C ILE A 585 -29.45 -44.60 -25.96
N ARG A 586 -30.30 -45.54 -26.40
CA ARG A 586 -30.82 -45.59 -27.79
C ARG A 586 -32.20 -44.95 -28.02
N ALA A 587 -32.81 -44.31 -27.03
CA ALA A 587 -34.14 -43.70 -27.19
C ALA A 587 -34.21 -42.25 -26.70
N ARG A 588 -33.75 -41.30 -27.53
CA ARG A 588 -34.32 -39.94 -27.63
C ARG A 588 -33.86 -39.21 -28.92
N PRO A 589 -34.79 -38.80 -29.81
CA PRO A 589 -34.50 -37.95 -30.95
C PRO A 589 -34.82 -36.45 -30.71
N ALA A 590 -34.10 -35.61 -31.45
CA ALA A 590 -34.47 -34.27 -31.94
C ALA A 590 -34.49 -33.04 -30.99
N VAL A 591 -33.32 -32.43 -30.74
CA VAL A 591 -33.15 -30.96 -30.65
C VAL A 591 -31.78 -30.55 -31.21
N GLN A 592 -31.54 -30.78 -32.50
CA GLN A 592 -30.35 -30.26 -33.21
C GLN A 592 -30.61 -29.77 -34.64
N ALA A 593 -31.88 -29.60 -35.02
CA ALA A 593 -32.27 -29.21 -36.38
C ALA A 593 -32.85 -27.78 -36.53
N THR A 594 -32.62 -26.86 -35.58
CA THR A 594 -33.16 -25.48 -35.65
C THR A 594 -32.13 -24.36 -35.56
N ALA A 595 -30.84 -24.66 -35.42
CA ALA A 595 -29.77 -23.66 -35.49
C ALA A 595 -29.23 -23.45 -36.93
N ALA A 596 -29.24 -24.49 -37.78
CA ALA A 596 -28.76 -24.40 -39.16
C ALA A 596 -29.75 -23.73 -40.13
N ALA A 597 -31.06 -23.72 -39.83
CA ALA A 597 -32.07 -23.07 -40.65
C ALA A 597 -32.17 -21.54 -40.44
N ARG A 598 -31.77 -21.02 -39.28
CA ARG A 598 -31.79 -19.57 -39.00
C ARG A 598 -30.57 -18.82 -39.55
N ALA A 599 -29.42 -19.49 -39.68
CA ALA A 599 -28.22 -18.91 -40.28
C ALA A 599 -28.27 -18.81 -41.82
N ALA A 600 -29.12 -19.60 -42.48
CA ALA A 600 -29.31 -19.57 -43.93
C ALA A 600 -30.35 -18.54 -44.41
N ALA A 601 -31.26 -18.10 -43.52
CA ALA A 601 -32.27 -17.08 -43.83
C ALA A 601 -31.72 -15.64 -43.75
N ALA A 602 -30.81 -15.36 -42.81
CA ALA A 602 -30.25 -14.01 -42.61
C ALA A 602 -29.26 -13.57 -43.70
N LYS A 603 -28.67 -14.50 -44.46
CA LYS A 603 -27.75 -14.18 -45.57
C LYS A 603 -28.43 -13.91 -46.92
N LYS A 604 -29.76 -14.08 -47.01
CA LYS A 604 -30.54 -13.87 -48.25
C LYS A 604 -31.23 -12.51 -48.32
N GLU A 605 -31.24 -11.73 -47.25
CA GLU A 605 -31.93 -10.43 -47.18
C GLU A 605 -31.01 -9.21 -47.40
N GLU A 606 -29.69 -9.35 -47.19
CA GLU A 606 -28.74 -8.23 -47.32
C GLU A 606 -28.13 -8.07 -48.73
N LYS A 607 -28.37 -9.02 -49.64
CA LYS A 607 -27.90 -8.97 -51.04
C LYS A 607 -28.92 -8.45 -52.05
N LYS A 608 -30.10 -7.98 -51.62
CA LYS A 608 -31.20 -7.58 -52.52
C LYS A 608 -31.66 -6.11 -52.41
N LYS A 609 -30.99 -5.25 -51.64
CA LYS A 609 -31.25 -3.80 -51.62
C LYS A 609 -29.97 -3.00 -51.76
N LYS A 610 -29.52 -2.80 -53.00
CA LYS A 610 -28.84 -1.59 -53.53
C LYS A 610 -28.23 -1.89 -54.91
N ARG A 611 -29.10 -1.98 -55.92
CA ARG A 611 -28.72 -1.74 -57.33
C ARG A 611 -30.00 -1.51 -58.15
N THR A 612 -30.37 -0.24 -58.30
CA THR A 612 -31.07 0.31 -59.48
C THR A 612 -31.09 1.84 -59.36
N GLN A 613 -30.42 2.52 -60.30
CA GLN A 613 -30.63 3.93 -60.61
C GLN A 613 -31.98 4.10 -61.36
N PRO A 614 -32.43 5.35 -61.57
CA PRO A 614 -32.35 5.85 -62.95
C PRO A 614 -31.82 7.29 -63.11
N LEU A 615 -31.29 7.53 -64.32
CA LEU A 615 -30.81 8.80 -64.89
C LEU A 615 -31.94 9.83 -65.13
N VAL A 616 -31.59 11.13 -65.23
CA VAL A 616 -31.63 11.96 -66.47
C VAL A 616 -31.58 13.51 -66.23
N LYS A 617 -30.57 14.16 -66.88
CA LYS A 617 -30.47 15.54 -67.47
C LYS A 617 -30.30 16.81 -66.60
N ARG A 618 -29.12 17.48 -66.69
CA ARG A 618 -28.73 18.70 -67.50
C ARG A 618 -29.11 20.03 -66.78
N LYS A 619 -28.27 21.08 -66.62
CA LYS A 619 -27.33 21.75 -67.53
C LYS A 619 -26.51 22.84 -66.76
N LYS A 620 -25.25 23.06 -67.19
CA LYS A 620 -24.53 24.35 -67.42
C LYS A 620 -24.32 25.37 -66.27
N ASN A 621 -23.08 25.62 -65.85
CA ASN A 621 -22.18 26.65 -66.40
C ASN A 621 -20.87 26.76 -65.58
N THR A 622 -19.75 26.83 -66.30
CA THR A 622 -18.38 27.25 -65.94
C THR A 622 -18.20 28.75 -66.34
N PRO A 623 -17.01 29.43 -66.24
CA PRO A 623 -15.68 29.07 -65.68
C PRO A 623 -14.88 30.23 -64.98
N LYS A 624 -13.59 29.95 -64.71
CA LYS A 624 -12.37 30.82 -64.66
C LYS A 624 -11.90 31.30 -63.27
N LYS A 625 -10.61 31.24 -62.87
CA LYS A 625 -9.26 31.13 -63.49
C LYS A 625 -8.33 30.42 -62.47
N GLU A 626 -7.51 29.42 -62.80
CA GLU A 626 -6.16 29.43 -63.42
C GLU A 626 -5.09 30.35 -62.77
N LYS A 627 -4.09 29.74 -62.12
CA LYS A 627 -2.71 29.69 -62.63
C LYS A 627 -1.86 28.61 -61.91
N GLU A 628 -1.29 27.73 -62.72
CA GLU A 628 -0.20 26.77 -62.45
C GLU A 628 1.16 27.53 -62.31
N THR A 629 2.37 26.99 -62.05
CA THR A 629 2.96 25.66 -62.36
C THR A 629 4.34 25.47 -61.65
N ARG A 630 4.70 24.19 -61.37
CA ARG A 630 6.03 23.48 -61.41
C ARG A 630 7.23 24.04 -60.60
N VAL A 631 7.91 23.30 -59.69
CA VAL A 631 8.63 21.98 -59.70
C VAL A 631 9.82 21.90 -60.66
N ILE A 632 11.05 21.67 -60.14
CA ILE A 632 11.99 20.55 -60.44
C ILE A 632 13.42 20.80 -59.82
N LEU A 633 13.82 19.87 -58.93
CA LEU A 633 15.12 19.17 -58.66
C LEU A 633 16.51 19.86 -58.57
N SER A 634 17.18 19.54 -57.44
CA SER A 634 18.63 19.31 -57.06
C SER A 634 19.74 19.26 -58.15
N PRO A 635 21.08 19.39 -57.87
CA PRO A 635 21.83 18.81 -56.72
C PRO A 635 23.16 19.47 -56.21
N VAL A 636 23.59 19.04 -55.00
CA VAL A 636 24.95 18.68 -54.49
C VAL A 636 26.17 19.66 -54.56
N GLN A 637 26.91 19.68 -53.43
CA GLN A 637 28.36 19.91 -53.18
C GLN A 637 28.90 21.27 -52.64
N ASP A 638 29.37 21.19 -51.39
CA ASP A 638 30.71 21.53 -50.84
C ASP A 638 31.26 22.97 -50.64
N GLU A 639 31.98 23.07 -49.52
CA GLU A 639 33.11 23.96 -49.13
C GLU A 639 32.95 25.40 -48.56
N LYS A 640 33.32 25.50 -47.27
CA LYS A 640 34.37 26.34 -46.64
C LYS A 640 34.80 27.69 -47.27
N LYS A 641 34.90 28.73 -46.43
CA LYS A 641 35.98 29.77 -46.33
C LYS A 641 35.61 30.74 -45.19
N LYS A 642 36.25 30.82 -44.01
CA LYS A 642 37.60 31.29 -43.60
C LYS A 642 38.04 32.67 -44.15
N THR A 643 38.22 33.58 -43.19
CA THR A 643 38.95 34.87 -43.14
C THR A 643 40.30 34.82 -43.88
N PRO A 644 40.84 35.94 -44.44
CA PRO A 644 41.86 36.74 -43.71
C PRO A 644 41.99 38.23 -44.16
N LEU A 645 42.64 39.12 -43.38
CA LEU A 645 44.01 39.67 -43.57
C LEU A 645 44.15 40.88 -42.60
N LYS A 646 45.26 41.19 -41.91
CA LYS A 646 46.65 41.38 -42.39
C LYS A 646 47.65 41.44 -41.22
N LYS A 647 48.90 41.01 -41.48
CA LYS A 647 50.10 41.02 -40.61
C LYS A 647 50.98 42.28 -40.82
N ARG A 648 51.75 42.68 -39.79
CA ARG A 648 53.25 42.85 -39.73
C ARG A 648 53.65 43.68 -38.47
N SER A 649 54.28 43.09 -37.44
CA SER A 649 55.74 42.99 -37.11
C SER A 649 56.42 44.35 -36.83
N SER A 650 57.24 44.62 -35.80
CA SER A 650 58.00 43.84 -34.80
C SER A 650 58.72 44.80 -33.81
N LYS A 651 59.22 44.25 -32.69
CA LYS A 651 60.31 44.72 -31.78
C LYS A 651 59.99 45.44 -30.45
N ALA A 652 60.61 44.85 -29.41
CA ALA A 652 61.26 45.45 -28.24
C ALA A 652 60.52 45.58 -26.89
N ARG A 653 60.93 44.69 -25.96
CA ARG A 653 61.22 44.83 -24.51
C ARG A 653 60.23 45.56 -23.58
N ARG A 654 59.70 44.76 -22.64
CA ARG A 654 59.49 44.98 -21.18
C ARG A 654 59.02 46.38 -20.74
N SER A 655 57.78 46.45 -20.25
CA SER A 655 57.44 46.48 -18.81
C SER A 655 55.97 46.90 -18.66
N LEU A 656 55.06 45.96 -18.48
CA LEU A 656 53.69 46.27 -18.08
C LEU A 656 53.19 45.15 -17.17
N GLU A 657 53.12 45.44 -15.87
CA GLU A 657 52.14 44.78 -15.00
C GLU A 657 50.75 45.03 -15.59
N PRO A 658 49.87 44.03 -15.68
CA PRO A 658 48.45 44.26 -15.87
C PRO A 658 47.70 44.04 -14.57
N ALA A 659 46.91 45.04 -14.20
CA ALA A 659 45.94 45.01 -13.12
C ALA A 659 45.04 43.75 -13.20
N TYR A 660 45.02 43.00 -12.10
CA TYR A 660 44.16 41.84 -11.86
C TYR A 660 42.73 42.34 -11.60
N SER A 661 41.75 41.98 -12.45
CA SER A 661 40.33 42.32 -12.24
C SER A 661 39.61 41.21 -11.46
N TYR A 662 38.50 41.53 -10.80
CA TYR A 662 37.68 40.56 -10.06
C TYR A 662 37.18 39.40 -10.96
N GLU A 663 36.88 39.70 -12.23
CA GLU A 663 36.48 38.70 -13.24
C GLU A 663 37.62 37.71 -13.55
N SER A 664 38.88 38.17 -13.55
CA SER A 664 40.05 37.29 -13.79
C SER A 664 40.36 36.38 -12.59
N GLN A 665 39.95 36.74 -11.37
CA GLN A 665 40.05 35.86 -10.20
C GLN A 665 39.00 34.75 -10.24
N THR A 666 37.75 35.05 -10.60
CA THR A 666 36.67 34.07 -10.67
C THR A 666 36.94 33.01 -11.75
N GLU A 667 37.39 33.43 -12.94
CA GLU A 667 37.73 32.49 -14.02
C GLU A 667 38.95 31.62 -13.67
N TYR A 668 39.95 32.19 -13.00
CA TYR A 668 41.10 31.44 -12.49
C TYR A 668 40.69 30.37 -11.47
N VAL A 669 39.83 30.72 -10.49
CA VAL A 669 39.35 29.79 -9.47
C VAL A 669 38.50 28.68 -10.10
N SER A 670 37.61 28.99 -11.04
CA SER A 670 36.80 27.98 -11.73
C SER A 670 37.65 27.00 -12.54
N ASN A 671 38.65 27.48 -13.27
CA ASN A 671 39.57 26.62 -14.02
C ASN A 671 40.43 25.75 -13.09
N LEU A 672 40.90 26.32 -11.98
CA LEU A 672 41.66 25.60 -10.97
C LEU A 672 40.81 24.47 -10.34
N ILE A 673 39.53 24.73 -10.05
CA ILE A 673 38.62 23.69 -9.54
C ILE A 673 38.45 22.58 -10.57
N ALA A 674 38.20 22.90 -11.84
CA ALA A 674 38.06 21.88 -12.88
C ALA A 674 39.32 20.99 -13.01
N GLU A 675 40.51 21.61 -12.97
CA GLU A 675 41.80 20.90 -13.00
C GLU A 675 41.98 19.97 -11.79
N LEU A 676 41.72 20.46 -10.58
CA LEU A 676 41.82 19.68 -9.34
C LEU A 676 40.84 18.50 -9.33
N TYR A 677 39.65 18.69 -9.89
CA TYR A 677 38.65 17.65 -10.03
C TYR A 677 39.08 16.57 -11.02
N GLU A 678 39.63 16.94 -12.17
CA GLU A 678 40.16 15.97 -13.13
C GLU A 678 41.32 15.14 -12.54
N GLU A 679 42.19 15.77 -11.73
CA GLU A 679 43.27 15.08 -11.02
C GLU A 679 42.73 14.10 -9.98
N GLN A 680 41.76 14.52 -9.16
CA GLN A 680 41.12 13.65 -8.18
C GLN A 680 40.34 12.51 -8.84
N GLU A 681 39.65 12.74 -9.96
CA GLU A 681 38.97 11.68 -10.70
C GLU A 681 39.95 10.62 -11.26
N GLN A 682 41.16 11.02 -11.65
CA GLN A 682 42.20 10.07 -12.08
C GLN A 682 42.70 9.21 -10.92
N ASP A 683 42.85 9.80 -9.74
CA ASP A 683 43.20 9.11 -8.49
C ASP A 683 42.06 8.16 -8.04
N ASP A 684 40.80 8.52 -8.28
CA ASP A 684 39.59 7.76 -7.89
C ASP A 684 39.34 6.49 -8.73
N ARG A 685 39.89 6.40 -9.96
CA ARG A 685 39.64 5.27 -10.89
C ARG A 685 40.05 3.89 -10.34
N GLY A 686 40.92 3.84 -9.33
CA GLY A 686 41.32 2.61 -8.65
C GLY A 686 40.44 2.17 -7.48
N MET A 687 39.50 2.99 -7.01
CA MET A 687 38.81 2.79 -5.72
C MET A 687 37.52 1.94 -5.77
N TYR A 688 36.97 1.65 -6.95
CA TYR A 688 35.64 1.03 -7.07
C TYR A 688 35.60 -0.51 -6.87
N ASN A 689 36.74 -1.15 -6.56
CA ASN A 689 36.81 -2.57 -6.24
C ASN A 689 36.81 -2.82 -4.73
N ILE A 690 35.66 -2.66 -4.08
CA ILE A 690 35.52 -2.79 -2.62
C ILE A 690 35.15 -4.25 -2.24
N SER A 691 36.10 -4.96 -1.60
CA SER A 691 35.85 -6.27 -0.97
C SER A 691 35.55 -6.13 0.54
N ARG A 692 35.02 -7.21 1.15
CA ARG A 692 34.80 -7.28 2.61
C ARG A 692 36.08 -7.00 3.40
N ASP A 693 37.19 -7.60 2.97
CA ASP A 693 38.49 -7.45 3.64
C ASP A 693 39.03 -6.02 3.51
N THR A 694 38.74 -5.35 2.39
CA THR A 694 39.11 -3.95 2.16
C THR A 694 38.42 -3.05 3.18
N VAL A 695 37.11 -3.22 3.39
CA VAL A 695 36.33 -2.44 4.36
C VAL A 695 36.84 -2.62 5.78
N VAL A 696 37.06 -3.86 6.22
CA VAL A 696 37.54 -4.16 7.57
C VAL A 696 38.95 -3.59 7.79
N THR A 697 39.83 -3.74 6.80
CA THR A 697 41.22 -3.26 6.89
C THR A 697 41.32 -1.74 6.85
N LYS A 698 40.49 -1.06 6.04
CA LYS A 698 40.57 0.40 5.86
C LYS A 698 39.83 1.20 6.93
N THR A 699 39.05 0.54 7.77
CA THR A 699 38.37 1.15 8.93
C THR A 699 38.94 0.69 10.28
N SER A 700 39.93 -0.22 10.28
CA SER A 700 40.52 -0.78 11.51
C SER A 700 41.40 0.20 12.30
N THR A 701 41.84 1.28 11.66
CA THR A 701 42.75 2.28 12.25
C THR A 701 42.04 3.35 13.06
N CYS A 702 40.70 3.44 12.98
CA CYS A 702 39.90 4.39 13.75
C CYS A 702 38.93 3.67 14.69
N LYS A 703 38.54 4.34 15.78
CA LYS A 703 37.50 3.83 16.68
C LYS A 703 36.16 3.90 15.97
N ARG A 704 35.41 2.79 15.97
CA ARG A 704 34.11 2.67 15.31
C ARG A 704 33.01 2.60 16.36
N SER A 705 31.97 3.40 16.20
CA SER A 705 30.72 3.31 16.93
C SER A 705 30.07 1.94 16.73
N GLN A 706 29.20 1.53 17.66
CA GLN A 706 28.44 0.29 17.53
C GLN A 706 27.60 0.30 16.26
N GLU A 707 27.07 1.46 15.88
CA GLU A 707 26.25 1.65 14.69
C GLU A 707 27.01 1.32 13.41
N VAL A 708 28.28 1.76 13.31
CA VAL A 708 29.15 1.41 12.17
C VAL A 708 29.56 -0.06 12.20
N GLN A 709 29.70 -0.66 13.38
CA GLN A 709 30.01 -2.09 13.53
C GLN A 709 28.83 -2.99 13.17
N ASP A 710 27.60 -2.53 13.40
CA ASP A 710 26.36 -3.28 13.18
C ASP A 710 25.81 -3.19 11.75
N LEU A 711 26.39 -2.33 10.91
CA LEU A 711 26.02 -2.23 9.50
C LEU A 711 26.18 -3.58 8.80
N SER A 712 25.11 -4.04 8.13
CA SER A 712 25.21 -5.22 7.28
C SER A 712 26.18 -4.95 6.12
N MET A 713 26.77 -6.01 5.56
CA MET A 713 27.69 -5.87 4.42
C MET A 713 27.03 -5.21 3.19
N GLU A 714 25.72 -5.34 3.04
CA GLU A 714 24.97 -4.70 1.96
C GLU A 714 24.79 -3.19 2.24
N GLU A 715 24.50 -2.80 3.48
CA GLU A 715 24.46 -1.39 3.90
C GLU A 715 25.85 -0.74 3.79
N PHE A 716 26.90 -1.47 4.16
CA PHE A 716 28.28 -1.02 3.99
C PHE A 716 28.61 -0.81 2.52
N ARG A 717 28.31 -1.77 1.64
CA ARG A 717 28.52 -1.59 0.18
C ARG A 717 27.75 -0.40 -0.39
N ARG A 718 26.50 -0.23 0.04
CA ARG A 718 25.63 0.88 -0.38
C ARG A 718 26.16 2.26 0.03
N LEU A 719 26.70 2.39 1.26
CA LEU A 719 27.39 3.60 1.71
C LEU A 719 28.65 3.89 0.87
N MET A 720 29.23 2.88 0.24
CA MET A 720 30.54 2.95 -0.40
C MET A 720 30.51 3.14 -1.92
N THR A 721 29.39 2.80 -2.58
CA THR A 721 29.17 2.98 -4.02
C THR A 721 28.44 4.28 -4.37
N TYR A 722 28.30 5.19 -3.42
CA TYR A 722 27.51 6.40 -3.63
C TYR A 722 28.30 7.44 -4.43
N GLY A 723 27.60 8.15 -5.31
CA GLY A 723 28.22 9.10 -6.21
C GLY A 723 28.48 10.48 -5.57
N GLU A 724 28.84 11.46 -6.37
CA GLU A 724 29.29 12.79 -5.94
C GLU A 724 28.29 13.89 -6.31
N VAL A 725 28.21 14.94 -5.50
CA VAL A 725 27.48 16.17 -5.88
C VAL A 725 28.27 16.85 -7.01
N SER A 726 27.59 17.28 -8.06
CA SER A 726 28.27 17.89 -9.20
C SER A 726 29.03 19.15 -8.79
N VAL A 727 30.20 19.37 -9.40
CA VAL A 727 31.04 20.55 -9.12
C VAL A 727 30.26 21.86 -9.29
N GLU A 728 29.47 21.91 -10.36
CA GLU A 728 28.61 23.03 -10.69
C GLU A 728 27.55 23.26 -9.61
N SER A 729 26.92 22.21 -9.09
CA SER A 729 25.94 22.34 -8.01
C SER A 729 26.56 22.76 -6.69
N VAL A 730 27.79 22.31 -6.40
CA VAL A 730 28.50 22.77 -5.20
C VAL A 730 28.75 24.27 -5.29
N SER A 731 29.27 24.75 -6.43
CA SER A 731 29.63 26.16 -6.63
C SER A 731 28.40 27.09 -6.76
N SER A 732 27.41 26.70 -7.55
CA SER A 732 26.24 27.53 -7.88
C SER A 732 25.15 27.50 -6.82
N THR A 733 25.06 26.42 -6.04
CA THR A 733 23.95 26.18 -5.12
C THR A 733 24.46 25.94 -3.70
N ILE A 734 25.22 24.87 -3.43
CA ILE A 734 25.58 24.48 -2.04
C ILE A 734 26.36 25.58 -1.30
N LEU A 735 27.43 26.12 -1.87
CA LEU A 735 28.25 27.12 -1.19
C LEU A 735 27.50 28.45 -0.93
N PRO A 736 26.76 29.02 -1.91
CA PRO A 736 25.86 30.15 -1.65
C PRO A 736 24.81 29.83 -0.58
N PHE A 737 24.30 28.60 -0.56
CA PHE A 737 23.29 28.14 0.39
C PHE A 737 23.83 27.99 1.82
N LEU A 738 25.10 27.60 1.99
CA LEU A 738 25.76 27.48 3.30
C LEU A 738 26.03 28.84 3.98
N ARG A 739 26.18 29.92 3.20
CA ARG A 739 26.42 31.30 3.68
C ARG A 739 27.64 31.39 4.62
N LEU A 740 28.78 30.86 4.20
CA LEU A 740 30.02 30.80 5.00
C LEU A 740 30.74 32.15 5.06
N GLY A 741 31.06 32.63 6.26
CA GLY A 741 31.88 33.82 6.52
C GLY A 741 33.26 33.50 7.10
N GLU A 742 34.10 34.52 7.32
CA GLU A 742 35.49 34.33 7.83
C GLU A 742 35.56 33.68 9.21
N GLU A 743 34.56 33.93 10.06
CA GLU A 743 34.47 33.43 11.44
C GLU A 743 33.75 32.08 11.54
N ASP A 744 33.33 31.50 10.41
CA ASP A 744 32.72 30.19 10.40
C ASP A 744 33.76 29.07 10.45
N VAL A 745 33.39 28.01 11.17
CA VAL A 745 34.11 26.74 11.21
C VAL A 745 33.22 25.73 10.51
N PHE A 746 33.59 25.40 9.26
CA PHE A 746 32.80 24.54 8.39
C PHE A 746 33.23 23.08 8.51
N PHE A 747 32.25 22.20 8.68
CA PHE A 747 32.46 20.75 8.69
C PHE A 747 31.71 20.05 7.56
N ASP A 748 32.38 19.11 6.90
CA ASP A 748 31.78 18.14 5.98
C ASP A 748 31.86 16.73 6.60
N LEU A 749 30.72 16.15 6.95
CA LEU A 749 30.64 14.85 7.62
C LEU A 749 30.36 13.74 6.59
N GLY A 750 31.33 12.85 6.42
CA GLY A 750 31.37 11.92 5.28
C GLY A 750 31.94 12.58 4.03
N CYS A 751 33.03 13.35 4.19
CA CYS A 751 33.54 14.24 3.16
C CYS A 751 34.18 13.55 1.95
N GLY A 752 34.33 12.23 1.96
CA GLY A 752 35.01 11.47 0.92
C GLY A 752 36.46 11.95 0.75
N THR A 753 36.82 12.37 -0.45
CA THR A 753 38.16 12.88 -0.78
C THR A 753 38.32 14.39 -0.53
N GLY A 754 37.36 15.04 0.15
CA GLY A 754 37.47 16.44 0.58
C GLY A 754 37.12 17.49 -0.49
N LYS A 755 36.46 17.07 -1.56
CA LYS A 755 36.05 17.91 -2.71
C LYS A 755 35.28 19.18 -2.30
N ILE A 756 34.27 19.06 -1.44
CA ILE A 756 33.47 20.21 -0.96
C ILE A 756 34.30 21.11 -0.05
N LEU A 757 35.21 20.57 0.76
CA LEU A 757 36.08 21.35 1.65
C LEU A 757 37.01 22.27 0.88
N VAL A 758 37.63 21.75 -0.18
CA VAL A 758 38.51 22.51 -1.06
C VAL A 758 37.73 23.61 -1.77
N GLN A 759 36.54 23.30 -2.31
CA GLN A 759 35.70 24.31 -2.93
C GLN A 759 35.25 25.39 -1.93
N ALA A 760 34.87 25.01 -0.71
CA ALA A 760 34.49 25.95 0.34
C ALA A 760 35.66 26.88 0.70
N ALA A 761 36.88 26.36 0.79
CA ALA A 761 38.06 27.16 1.08
C ALA A 761 38.44 28.11 -0.07
N LEU A 762 38.34 27.65 -1.32
CA LEU A 762 38.66 28.42 -2.52
C LEU A 762 37.64 29.52 -2.83
N GLN A 763 36.35 29.25 -2.62
CA GLN A 763 35.25 30.10 -3.12
C GLN A 763 34.54 30.91 -2.03
N THR A 764 34.84 30.68 -0.75
CA THR A 764 34.21 31.42 0.36
C THR A 764 35.26 32.10 1.24
N PRO A 765 34.90 33.12 2.05
CA PRO A 765 35.81 33.72 3.03
C PRO A 765 36.19 32.80 4.20
N CYS A 766 35.55 31.64 4.36
CA CYS A 766 35.75 30.71 5.47
C CYS A 766 37.24 30.37 5.68
N LYS A 767 37.74 30.54 6.92
CA LYS A 767 39.16 30.29 7.25
C LYS A 767 39.40 28.87 7.71
N THR A 768 38.38 28.11 8.08
CA THR A 768 38.55 26.75 8.62
C THR A 768 37.51 25.80 8.03
N THR A 769 37.97 24.85 7.24
CA THR A 769 37.15 23.78 6.64
C THR A 769 37.73 22.41 7.05
N ILE A 770 36.93 21.57 7.70
CA ILE A 770 37.38 20.28 8.24
C ILE A 770 36.45 19.16 7.80
N GLY A 771 37.01 18.09 7.26
CA GLY A 771 36.29 16.89 6.85
C GLY A 771 36.48 15.74 7.82
N ILE A 772 35.43 14.95 8.06
CA ILE A 772 35.52 13.68 8.77
C ILE A 772 35.11 12.57 7.80
N GLU A 773 36.01 11.61 7.58
CA GLU A 773 35.78 10.47 6.69
C GLU A 773 36.18 9.15 7.36
N LEU A 774 35.32 8.14 7.26
CA LEU A 774 35.52 6.85 7.92
C LEU A 774 36.65 6.04 7.25
N MET A 775 36.77 6.15 5.93
CA MET A 775 37.68 5.36 5.11
C MET A 775 39.10 5.94 5.03
N GLN A 776 40.09 5.21 5.55
CA GLN A 776 41.49 5.68 5.50
C GLN A 776 42.00 5.93 4.07
N ASN A 777 41.58 5.13 3.09
CA ASN A 777 42.01 5.34 1.71
C ASN A 777 41.45 6.63 1.10
N ARG A 778 40.21 7.02 1.41
CA ARG A 778 39.63 8.29 0.93
C ARG A 778 40.30 9.49 1.61
N VAL A 779 40.59 9.35 2.91
CA VAL A 779 41.41 10.33 3.66
C VAL A 779 42.77 10.53 3.00
N GLN A 780 43.47 9.43 2.69
CA GLN A 780 44.79 9.49 2.04
C GLN A 780 44.77 10.20 0.67
N GLU A 781 43.74 9.99 -0.15
CA GLU A 781 43.62 10.73 -1.41
C GLU A 781 43.25 12.21 -1.19
N GLY A 782 42.43 12.50 -0.18
CA GLY A 782 42.17 13.87 0.26
C GLY A 782 43.46 14.58 0.70
N GLU A 783 44.27 13.95 1.55
CA GLU A 783 45.56 14.47 2.01
C GLU A 783 46.53 14.72 0.85
N LYS A 784 46.61 13.81 -0.13
CA LYS A 784 47.40 14.04 -1.35
C LYS A 784 46.91 15.24 -2.14
N ALA A 785 45.60 15.40 -2.29
CA ALA A 785 45.03 16.55 -2.98
C ALA A 785 45.34 17.86 -2.24
N LEU A 786 45.27 17.87 -0.90
CA LEU A 786 45.65 19.02 -0.08
C LEU A 786 47.15 19.33 -0.19
N ALA A 787 48.03 18.33 -0.16
CA ALA A 787 49.46 18.53 -0.35
C ALA A 787 49.78 19.15 -1.73
N ARG A 788 49.10 18.70 -2.78
CA ARG A 788 49.21 19.32 -4.13
C ARG A 788 48.76 20.79 -4.13
N LEU A 789 47.73 21.14 -3.35
CA LEU A 789 47.27 22.53 -3.22
C LEU A 789 48.29 23.42 -2.49
N GLU A 790 48.92 22.89 -1.44
CA GLU A 790 49.97 23.60 -0.70
C GLU A 790 51.21 23.85 -1.58
N GLU A 791 51.63 22.86 -2.37
CA GLU A 791 52.75 22.99 -3.32
C GLU A 791 52.52 24.08 -4.39
N ARG A 792 51.26 24.34 -4.75
CA ARG A 792 50.87 25.35 -5.75
C ARG A 792 50.90 26.79 -5.21
N ASP A 793 51.06 27.01 -3.90
CA ASP A 793 51.05 28.32 -3.21
C ASP A 793 49.92 29.24 -3.72
N ILE A 794 48.69 28.72 -3.74
CA ILE A 794 47.53 29.44 -4.27
C ILE A 794 47.22 30.62 -3.32
N PRO A 795 47.28 31.89 -3.78
CA PRO A 795 47.18 33.05 -2.89
C PRO A 795 45.89 33.12 -2.06
N ILE A 796 44.76 32.64 -2.61
CA ILE A 796 43.45 32.66 -1.93
C ILE A 796 43.37 31.69 -0.75
N LEU A 797 44.24 30.67 -0.70
CA LEU A 797 44.30 29.68 0.36
C LEU A 797 45.21 30.09 1.52
N ARG A 798 46.01 31.16 1.37
CA ARG A 798 46.93 31.60 2.41
C ARG A 798 46.19 31.98 3.68
N GLY A 799 46.59 31.38 4.80
CA GLY A 799 45.97 31.61 6.11
C GLY A 799 44.65 30.88 6.34
N LYS A 800 44.23 30.01 5.41
CA LYS A 800 43.11 29.08 5.60
C LYS A 800 43.63 27.73 6.09
N ARG A 801 42.86 27.10 6.97
CA ARG A 801 43.07 25.74 7.49
C ARG A 801 42.09 24.79 6.78
N ILE A 802 42.62 23.80 6.08
CA ILE A 802 41.84 22.77 5.37
C ILE A 802 42.36 21.41 5.83
N GLU A 803 41.49 20.57 6.39
CA GLU A 803 41.89 19.25 6.91
C GLU A 803 40.89 18.16 6.54
N VAL A 804 41.38 16.95 6.28
CA VAL A 804 40.59 15.74 6.12
C VAL A 804 41.08 14.75 7.17
N LEU A 805 40.21 14.36 8.11
CA LEU A 805 40.56 13.51 9.24
C LEU A 805 39.86 12.16 9.14
N GLN A 806 40.57 11.10 9.52
CA GLN A 806 39.95 9.78 9.64
C GLN A 806 39.10 9.71 10.92
N GLY A 807 37.81 9.40 10.78
CA GLY A 807 36.93 9.29 11.94
C GLY A 807 35.55 8.74 11.65
N ASP A 808 34.93 8.16 12.68
CA ASP A 808 33.50 7.88 12.70
C ASP A 808 32.75 9.17 13.06
N ILE A 809 31.75 9.55 12.27
CA ILE A 809 30.95 10.76 12.52
C ILE A 809 30.24 10.69 13.89
N CYS A 810 29.85 9.51 14.34
CA CYS A 810 29.20 9.31 15.64
C CYS A 810 30.18 9.31 16.83
N GLU A 811 31.46 9.07 16.57
CA GLU A 811 32.54 9.15 17.55
C GLU A 811 33.76 9.84 16.93
N PRO A 812 33.66 11.15 16.63
CA PRO A 812 34.68 11.87 15.89
C PRO A 812 35.97 11.98 16.71
N PRO A 813 37.15 12.05 16.07
CA PRO A 813 38.41 12.18 16.79
C PRO A 813 38.47 13.55 17.50
N ASP A 814 38.97 13.57 18.74
CA ASP A 814 38.97 14.76 19.60
C ASP A 814 39.69 15.96 18.93
N GLU A 815 40.76 15.68 18.19
CA GLU A 815 41.55 16.66 17.43
C GLU A 815 40.77 17.35 16.30
N ALA A 816 39.68 16.75 15.80
CA ALA A 816 38.79 17.42 14.86
C ALA A 816 38.13 18.65 15.50
N GLY A 817 37.85 18.62 16.81
CA GLY A 817 37.20 19.72 17.49
C GLY A 817 35.78 20.01 16.98
N LEU A 818 35.04 18.96 16.57
CA LEU A 818 33.72 19.06 15.93
C LEU A 818 32.71 19.93 16.70
N MET A 819 32.76 19.94 18.03
CA MET A 819 31.87 20.79 18.86
C MET A 819 32.08 22.30 18.65
N ASN A 820 33.14 22.71 17.95
CA ASN A 820 33.37 24.10 17.54
C ASN A 820 32.72 24.46 16.19
N ALA A 821 32.12 23.50 15.48
CA ALA A 821 31.49 23.73 14.20
C ALA A 821 30.39 24.81 14.30
N THR A 822 30.38 25.71 13.33
CA THR A 822 29.29 26.70 13.16
C THR A 822 28.39 26.34 11.99
N VAL A 823 28.91 25.64 10.98
CA VAL A 823 28.14 25.17 9.82
C VAL A 823 28.55 23.73 9.50
N VAL A 824 27.56 22.86 9.31
CA VAL A 824 27.78 21.43 9.00
C VAL A 824 27.06 21.06 7.71
N PHE A 825 27.75 20.36 6.80
CA PHE A 825 27.17 19.71 5.63
C PHE A 825 27.21 18.18 5.80
N ILE A 826 26.11 17.51 5.43
CA ILE A 826 25.97 16.05 5.56
C ILE A 826 25.23 15.49 4.34
N ASN A 827 25.89 14.63 3.59
CA ASN A 827 25.23 13.83 2.56
C ASN A 827 24.58 12.58 3.19
N ASN A 828 23.40 12.77 3.76
CA ASN A 828 22.72 11.75 4.56
C ASN A 828 21.79 10.80 3.78
N VAL A 829 21.91 10.74 2.45
CA VAL A 829 20.97 9.95 1.64
C VAL A 829 20.95 8.48 2.04
N MET A 830 22.13 7.94 2.34
CA MET A 830 22.33 6.54 2.70
C MET A 830 22.37 6.28 4.21
N PHE A 831 22.16 7.30 5.04
CA PHE A 831 22.18 7.12 6.49
C PHE A 831 20.89 6.43 6.93
N GLY A 832 21.03 5.24 7.51
CA GLY A 832 19.90 4.51 8.09
C GLY A 832 19.28 5.26 9.28
N PRO A 833 18.05 4.93 9.71
CA PRO A 833 17.36 5.64 10.78
C PRO A 833 18.13 5.69 12.10
N VAL A 834 18.84 4.61 12.46
CA VAL A 834 19.63 4.54 13.70
C VAL A 834 20.83 5.49 13.65
N LEU A 835 21.59 5.45 12.55
CA LEU A 835 22.71 6.35 12.32
C LEU A 835 22.26 7.81 12.31
N MET A 836 21.14 8.10 11.62
CA MET A 836 20.55 9.44 11.60
C MET A 836 20.17 9.94 13.00
N LEU A 837 19.57 9.10 13.84
CA LEU A 837 19.22 9.50 15.21
C LEU A 837 20.45 9.87 16.04
N LYS A 838 21.57 9.17 15.86
CA LYS A 838 22.85 9.49 16.53
C LYS A 838 23.48 10.77 16.01
N VAL A 839 23.51 10.96 14.70
CA VAL A 839 23.98 12.21 14.09
C VAL A 839 23.13 13.38 14.56
N MET A 840 21.80 13.22 14.65
CA MET A 840 20.93 14.28 15.17
C MET A 840 21.16 14.57 16.67
N ALA A 841 21.41 13.54 17.48
CA ALA A 841 21.79 13.72 18.88
C ALA A 841 23.11 14.51 19.00
N LEU A 842 24.09 14.18 18.16
CA LEU A 842 25.38 14.88 18.12
C LEU A 842 25.22 16.35 17.73
N LEU A 843 24.46 16.65 16.66
CA LEU A 843 24.22 18.03 16.23
C LEU A 843 23.51 18.86 17.30
N LYS A 844 22.57 18.26 18.05
CA LYS A 844 21.86 18.92 19.14
C LYS A 844 22.82 19.41 20.24
N ASP A 845 23.89 18.69 20.50
CA ASP A 845 24.87 19.05 21.54
C ASP A 845 25.85 20.17 21.08
N MET A 846 25.86 20.50 19.78
CA MET A 846 26.74 21.54 19.21
C MET A 846 26.20 22.95 19.44
N ARG A 847 26.51 23.55 20.59
CA ARG A 847 26.01 24.89 20.97
C ARG A 847 26.39 26.05 20.05
N LYS A 848 27.45 25.91 19.24
CA LYS A 848 27.92 26.95 18.30
C LYS A 848 27.30 26.80 16.90
N LEU A 849 26.55 25.71 16.68
CA LEU A 849 26.00 25.36 15.39
C LEU A 849 24.92 26.38 14.98
N LYS A 850 25.19 27.07 13.88
CA LYS A 850 24.28 28.04 13.27
C LYS A 850 23.40 27.36 12.24
N ARG A 851 23.99 26.49 11.41
CA ARG A 851 23.36 25.91 10.23
C ARG A 851 23.77 24.47 9.97
N VAL A 852 22.83 23.69 9.45
CA VAL A 852 23.04 22.32 8.97
C VAL A 852 22.44 22.17 7.59
N VAL A 853 23.21 21.62 6.64
CA VAL A 853 22.75 21.33 5.29
C VAL A 853 22.75 19.82 5.05
N MET A 854 21.63 19.28 4.57
CA MET A 854 21.44 17.84 4.34
C MET A 854 20.71 17.56 3.03
N LEU A 855 20.94 16.39 2.41
CA LEU A 855 20.26 15.98 1.17
C LEU A 855 18.93 15.22 1.41
N ARG A 856 18.69 14.77 2.65
CA ARG A 856 17.40 14.28 3.14
C ARG A 856 16.96 15.09 4.35
N LYS A 857 15.65 15.32 4.45
CA LYS A 857 15.06 16.05 5.58
C LYS A 857 15.40 15.39 6.92
N ILE A 858 15.60 16.20 7.96
CA ILE A 858 15.79 15.73 9.34
C ILE A 858 14.56 14.93 9.82
N CYS A 859 13.36 15.29 9.32
CA CYS A 859 12.12 14.60 9.61
C CYS A 859 11.27 14.45 8.34
N GLU A 860 11.05 13.22 7.87
CA GLU A 860 10.20 12.94 6.70
C GLU A 860 8.69 13.04 7.00
N ARG A 861 8.31 13.12 8.28
CA ARG A 861 6.90 13.12 8.72
C ARG A 861 6.23 14.50 8.64
N HIS A 862 7.00 15.58 8.60
CA HIS A 862 6.45 16.94 8.55
C HIS A 862 7.25 17.74 7.54
N GLY A 863 6.62 18.07 6.41
CA GLY A 863 7.25 18.85 5.35
C GLY A 863 7.47 20.30 5.76
N ASN A 864 6.40 20.96 6.26
CA ASN A 864 6.33 22.39 6.53
C ASN A 864 5.68 22.76 7.89
N GLU A 865 5.32 21.79 8.73
CA GLU A 865 4.59 22.05 10.00
C GLU A 865 5.39 21.57 11.22
N LYS A 866 5.24 22.30 12.34
CA LYS A 866 5.98 22.10 13.59
C LYS A 866 5.75 20.69 14.13
N CYS A 867 6.84 19.97 14.40
CA CYS A 867 6.78 18.71 15.11
C CYS A 867 6.37 18.95 16.58
N THR A 868 5.20 18.46 16.99
CA THR A 868 4.67 18.66 18.36
C THR A 868 5.06 17.55 19.35
N ARG A 869 5.76 16.50 18.91
CA ARG A 869 6.21 15.41 19.77
C ARG A 869 7.54 15.72 20.42
N ALA A 870 7.57 15.72 21.76
CA ALA A 870 8.80 15.71 22.55
C ALA A 870 9.69 14.52 22.13
N GLY A 871 10.97 14.78 21.86
CA GLY A 871 11.95 13.77 21.47
C GLY A 871 12.35 13.74 19.99
N ASN A 872 11.77 14.59 19.12
CA ASN A 872 12.20 14.74 17.74
C ASN A 872 13.18 15.92 17.59
N TYR A 873 14.37 15.65 17.04
CA TYR A 873 15.47 16.63 16.91
C TYR A 873 15.19 17.79 15.94
N CYS A 874 14.17 17.69 15.08
CA CYS A 874 13.83 18.79 14.18
C CYS A 874 13.28 20.03 14.90
N ILE A 875 12.79 19.91 16.14
CA ILE A 875 12.24 21.05 16.91
C ILE A 875 13.29 22.11 17.26
N ASP A 876 14.57 21.74 17.21
CA ASP A 876 15.70 22.62 17.54
C ASP A 876 16.10 23.52 16.35
N TYR A 877 15.38 23.44 15.22
CA TYR A 877 15.63 24.18 13.99
C TYR A 877 14.39 24.95 13.52
N VAL A 878 14.62 26.01 12.74
CA VAL A 878 13.56 26.82 12.10
C VAL A 878 12.84 26.00 11.02
N HIS A 879 11.51 26.10 10.95
CA HIS A 879 10.67 25.43 9.95
C HIS A 879 9.83 26.43 9.13
N PRO A 880 9.52 26.12 7.86
CA PRO A 880 10.10 25.04 7.06
C PRO A 880 11.60 25.29 6.77
N PRO A 881 12.40 24.24 6.53
CA PRO A 881 13.78 24.44 6.08
C PRO A 881 13.80 25.12 4.71
N GLU A 882 14.85 25.87 4.42
CA GLU A 882 15.09 26.34 3.06
C GLU A 882 15.44 25.13 2.17
N GLU A 883 14.98 25.12 0.92
CA GLU A 883 15.18 24.00 -0.02
C GLU A 883 15.73 24.51 -1.36
N ALA A 884 16.64 23.75 -1.98
CA ALA A 884 17.14 23.97 -3.33
C ALA A 884 17.31 22.63 -4.07
N GLU A 885 17.37 22.66 -5.40
CA GLU A 885 17.70 21.49 -6.22
C GLU A 885 19.18 21.49 -6.60
N ILE A 886 19.81 20.32 -6.61
CA ILE A 886 21.20 20.10 -7.01
C ILE A 886 21.31 18.90 -7.95
N ASP A 887 22.31 18.93 -8.82
CA ASP A 887 22.69 17.81 -9.67
C ASP A 887 23.72 16.91 -8.96
N VAL A 888 23.57 15.61 -9.15
CA VAL A 888 24.36 14.58 -8.47
C VAL A 888 24.69 13.43 -9.43
N SER A 889 25.76 12.69 -9.21
CA SER A 889 26.21 11.70 -10.20
C SER A 889 25.38 10.40 -10.26
N TRP A 890 24.42 10.23 -9.35
CA TRP A 890 23.60 9.01 -9.22
C TRP A 890 22.10 9.22 -9.50
N ALA A 891 21.65 10.45 -9.75
CA ALA A 891 20.26 10.81 -10.04
C ALA A 891 20.23 12.11 -10.85
N ASP A 892 19.19 12.31 -11.67
CA ASP A 892 19.10 13.51 -12.52
C ASP A 892 19.14 14.82 -11.70
N LYS A 893 18.39 14.86 -10.59
CA LYS A 893 18.40 15.94 -9.59
C LYS A 893 18.07 15.40 -8.20
N THR A 894 18.50 16.08 -7.15
CA THR A 894 18.07 15.83 -5.78
C THR A 894 17.86 17.15 -5.02
N SER A 895 17.09 17.11 -3.92
CA SER A 895 16.89 18.28 -3.06
C SER A 895 18.01 18.39 -2.03
N VAL A 896 18.34 19.62 -1.67
CA VAL A 896 19.17 19.96 -0.51
C VAL A 896 18.38 20.88 0.42
N TYR A 897 18.51 20.64 1.72
CA TYR A 897 17.76 21.32 2.77
C TYR A 897 18.70 22.03 3.73
N LEU A 898 18.44 23.30 4.00
CA LEU A 898 19.16 24.10 4.99
C LEU A 898 18.27 24.29 6.22
N TYR A 899 18.82 23.90 7.37
CA TYR A 899 18.23 24.09 8.68
C TYR A 899 19.04 25.15 9.44
N GLU A 900 18.38 26.21 9.87
CA GLU A 900 18.97 27.19 10.80
C GLU A 900 18.61 26.82 12.24
N SER A 901 19.59 26.86 13.14
CA SER A 901 19.38 26.58 14.56
C SER A 901 18.45 27.62 15.18
N LEU A 902 17.41 27.15 15.88
CA LEU A 902 16.44 28.01 16.53
C LEU A 902 17.09 28.85 17.63
N GLU A 903 18.00 28.26 18.40
CA GLU A 903 18.76 28.95 19.45
C GLU A 903 19.62 30.09 18.86
N TYR A 904 20.30 29.82 17.75
CA TYR A 904 21.08 30.83 17.04
C TYR A 904 20.20 31.96 16.50
N SER A 905 19.10 31.62 15.81
CA SER A 905 18.17 32.59 15.23
C SER A 905 17.56 33.52 16.28
N LEU A 906 17.11 32.96 17.41
CA LEU A 906 16.66 33.72 18.57
C LEU A 906 17.74 34.64 19.15
N GLY A 907 18.99 34.17 19.20
CA GLY A 907 20.14 34.96 19.64
C GLY A 907 20.47 36.13 18.71
N GLU A 908 20.33 35.97 17.40
CA GLU A 908 20.45 37.06 16.42
C GLU A 908 19.33 38.08 16.56
N LEU A 909 18.06 37.63 16.65
CA LEU A 909 16.92 38.52 16.84
C LEU A 909 17.06 39.35 18.11
N ARG A 910 17.49 38.75 19.23
CA ARG A 910 17.77 39.47 20.48
C ARG A 910 18.85 40.55 20.30
N ARG A 911 19.95 40.23 19.60
CA ARG A 911 21.02 41.21 19.30
C ARG A 911 20.52 42.34 18.40
N GLN A 912 19.71 42.03 17.40
CA GLN A 912 19.11 43.03 16.51
C GLN A 912 18.12 43.93 17.27
N MET A 913 17.31 43.38 18.18
CA MET A 913 16.43 44.18 19.06
C MET A 913 17.23 45.12 19.97
N ILE A 914 18.31 44.65 20.58
CA ILE A 914 19.20 45.48 21.41
C ILE A 914 19.84 46.61 20.58
N ASN A 915 20.24 46.32 19.34
CA ASN A 915 20.79 47.31 18.43
C ASN A 915 19.75 48.31 17.91
N MET A 916 18.47 47.93 17.82
CA MET A 916 17.37 48.85 17.49
C MET A 916 16.95 49.74 18.67
N GLN A 917 17.17 49.27 19.92
CA GLN A 917 16.84 49.99 21.15
C GLN A 917 17.98 50.88 21.68
N SER A 918 19.17 50.83 21.08
CA SER A 918 20.30 51.66 21.50
C SER A 918 20.23 53.04 20.83
N PRO A 919 20.22 54.15 21.59
CA PRO A 919 20.21 55.49 21.02
C PRO A 919 21.53 55.73 20.28
N THR A 920 21.43 56.17 19.02
CA THR A 920 22.59 56.57 18.21
C THR A 920 23.41 57.62 18.96
N PRO A 921 24.72 57.39 19.20
CA PRO A 921 25.57 58.42 19.80
C PRO A 921 25.79 59.54 18.79
N LYS A 922 25.47 60.77 19.19
CA LYS A 922 25.83 61.99 18.48
C LYS A 922 27.36 62.13 18.43
N GLY A 923 27.94 61.86 17.25
CA GLY A 923 29.15 62.49 16.71
C GLY A 923 30.51 62.24 17.38
N LYS A 924 31.43 61.59 16.65
CA LYS A 924 32.69 62.17 16.12
C LYS A 924 33.39 61.13 15.23
N GLY A 925 33.86 61.57 14.07
CA GLY A 925 34.13 60.73 12.92
C GLY A 925 35.28 59.74 13.02
N LYS A 926 35.11 58.62 12.32
CA LYS A 926 36.15 57.86 11.61
C LYS A 926 35.47 57.11 10.45
N LYS A 927 35.99 57.32 9.23
CA LYS A 927 35.58 56.58 8.02
C LYS A 927 35.92 55.10 8.21
N GLN A 928 34.93 54.22 8.18
CA GLN A 928 35.12 52.81 7.83
C GLN A 928 33.91 52.29 7.05
N SER A 929 34.25 51.64 5.94
CA SER A 929 33.52 50.81 4.97
C SER A 929 32.01 50.56 5.14
N SER A 930 31.27 50.92 4.08
CA SER A 930 30.00 50.34 3.56
C SER A 930 28.94 49.86 4.57
N PRO A 931 27.81 50.57 4.72
CA PRO A 931 26.71 50.09 5.56
C PRO A 931 25.98 48.93 4.85
N VAL A 932 25.84 47.81 5.57
CA VAL A 932 24.81 46.80 5.28
C VAL A 932 23.45 47.51 5.27
N PRO A 933 22.59 47.31 4.26
CA PRO A 933 21.30 47.98 4.23
C PRO A 933 20.50 47.65 5.49
N PRO A 934 19.82 48.62 6.12
CA PRO A 934 18.97 48.34 7.26
C PRO A 934 17.90 47.33 6.82
N VAL A 935 17.83 46.22 7.54
CA VAL A 935 16.79 45.19 7.38
C VAL A 935 15.43 45.90 7.49
N SER A 936 14.56 45.71 6.51
CA SER A 936 13.25 46.38 6.56
C SER A 936 12.45 45.87 7.76
N HIS A 937 11.59 46.70 8.35
CA HIS A 937 10.75 46.29 9.47
C HIS A 937 9.91 45.05 9.13
N ALA A 938 9.54 44.91 7.84
CA ALA A 938 8.82 43.74 7.30
C ALA A 938 9.67 42.46 7.28
N ASP A 939 10.97 42.55 6.94
CA ASP A 939 11.87 41.39 6.98
C ASP A 939 12.16 40.95 8.43
N PHE A 940 12.18 41.90 9.36
CA PHE A 940 12.32 41.61 10.80
C PHE A 940 11.05 40.95 11.36
N GLU A 941 9.85 41.43 11.01
CA GLU A 941 8.58 40.80 11.38
C GLU A 941 8.44 39.39 10.78
N ALA A 942 8.79 39.20 9.50
CA ALA A 942 8.75 37.88 8.86
C ALA A 942 9.68 36.86 9.54
N LYS A 943 10.88 37.29 9.98
CA LYS A 943 11.80 36.44 10.74
C LYS A 943 11.30 36.12 12.15
N LEU A 944 10.66 37.09 12.81
CA LEU A 944 10.02 36.89 14.11
C LEU A 944 8.85 35.90 14.02
N ASP A 945 8.01 36.04 13.00
CA ASP A 945 6.87 35.14 12.77
C ASP A 945 7.35 33.71 12.47
N ALA A 946 8.40 33.54 11.66
CA ALA A 946 8.99 32.23 11.38
C ALA A 946 9.62 31.56 12.63
N VAL A 947 10.18 32.36 13.55
CA VAL A 947 10.74 31.86 14.82
C VAL A 947 9.66 31.62 15.88
N ALA A 948 8.57 32.40 15.86
CA ALA A 948 7.45 32.26 16.78
C ALA A 948 6.54 31.07 16.41
N SER A 949 6.35 30.81 15.11
CA SER A 949 5.65 29.63 14.57
C SER A 949 6.34 28.33 14.96
#